data_AF-A0A937QX34-F1
#
_entry.id   AF-A0A937QX34-F1
#
_cell.length_a   1.000
_cell.length_b   1.000
_cell.length_c   1.000
_cell.angle_alpha   90.00
_cell.angle_beta   90.00
_cell.angle_gamma   90.00
#
_symmetry.space_group_name_H-M   'P 1'
#
loop_
_entity.id
_entity.type
_entity.pdbx_description
1 polymer ?
#
loop_
_entity_poly.entity_id
_entity_poly.type
_entity_poly.pdbx_seq_one_letter_code
_entity_poly.pdbx_strand_id
1 'polypeptide(L)'
;MKIISKILKRRYLSRSLIYFLTCGMVVNTSLPLAIGLEAVDVTGSTGVVGTTWGDHTIINTDHGAIINWSNFNTNSTQSIRFNQYLGGELSSVSAVLNRVSSGAIPTQFNGALDANGRVFVVNPAGVIFGAGSVVNVSQLVACGLNMSDDAFGAVLADSSNRMAFEGGQGEVRNLGSISADSVYLIGKKVTNLGSIKAPDGLVVMAAGDNVYLGQDGSNVVVELGVESLDPGADVQSRGLLSASNGKIVLAAGDTFSGAVSNVGVLAASAGEVTVDAGRVENSGLITADAADGDGGNINVTAAEEIVLQPDSRTTANAGLNGSAGSVILKSGGTTVVSQDAVVEARGGSESGDGGFVEVSGEHFVLAGDIDISAENGTPGTLFIDPLDVTIAGGANAGAVDTVYENDIQDQSQAGTNVLVEAQNSITVENIPDDEITGGAGDISLRTTNPGSSIIFVDKDDAITTTMGDIVIQAGGGNGGGDNPDVGTGAGVLEDGPELLIKNLQRSWQREGKRRYQTEEEPAEAPTEQPALLASVAPIGEEVELEYSGCSALMKWAAVELGVDETKMDIWMTNSVASARGIQPCDTCARLKEAATVLRDNRGLRVAALSRVISEFTSSAVPPSEEQDASIIAAISNNDDANSHYAMAGEYLDYLTAYVGTLSSEMDFSIAESVIFAADRYVAPLAERNSDNVGLTAFLVARLTALSES
;
A
#
# COMPACT_ATOMS: atom_id res chain seq x y z
N MET A 1 18.85 -8.44 -74.57
CA MET A 1 19.36 -8.50 -73.18
C MET A 1 20.25 -7.29 -72.81
N LYS A 2 19.81 -6.04 -73.04
CA LYS A 2 20.49 -4.81 -72.56
C LYS A 2 19.56 -3.61 -72.27
N ILE A 3 18.24 -3.79 -72.40
CA ILE A 3 17.25 -2.69 -72.24
C ILE A 3 16.38 -2.88 -70.99
N ILE A 4 16.30 -4.10 -70.43
CA ILE A 4 15.53 -4.36 -69.20
C ILE A 4 16.33 -4.03 -67.91
N SER A 5 17.67 -3.96 -67.97
CA SER A 5 18.49 -3.59 -66.80
C SER A 5 18.56 -2.08 -66.52
N LYS A 6 18.07 -1.22 -67.43
CA LYS A 6 18.08 0.24 -67.27
C LYS A 6 16.82 0.80 -66.61
N ILE A 7 15.71 0.06 -66.58
CA ILE A 7 14.44 0.52 -66.00
C ILE A 7 14.32 0.14 -64.51
N LEU A 8 14.99 -0.93 -64.06
CA LEU A 8 15.01 -1.30 -62.63
C LEU A 8 15.99 -0.50 -61.77
N LYS A 9 17.07 0.09 -62.32
CA LYS A 9 17.99 0.94 -61.54
C LYS A 9 17.47 2.35 -61.24
N ARG A 10 16.43 2.81 -61.95
CA ARG A 10 15.88 4.17 -61.77
C ARG A 10 14.74 4.24 -60.74
N ARG A 11 14.12 3.11 -60.37
CA ARG A 11 13.09 3.04 -59.30
C ARG A 11 13.65 2.73 -57.90
N TYR A 12 14.88 2.22 -57.81
CA TYR A 12 15.55 1.99 -56.53
C TYR A 12 16.30 3.24 -56.02
N LEU A 13 16.89 4.07 -56.90
CA LEU A 13 17.52 5.32 -56.46
C LEU A 13 16.53 6.39 -55.97
N SER A 14 15.30 6.44 -56.50
CA SER A 14 14.31 7.44 -56.06
C SER A 14 13.60 7.06 -54.76
N ARG A 15 13.64 5.78 -54.36
CA ARG A 15 13.07 5.30 -53.08
C ARG A 15 14.08 5.40 -51.94
N SER A 16 15.37 5.18 -52.19
CA SER A 16 16.42 5.41 -51.18
C SER A 16 16.61 6.90 -50.86
N LEU A 17 16.43 7.80 -51.82
CA LEU A 17 16.54 9.25 -51.57
C LEU A 17 15.34 9.79 -50.76
N ILE A 18 14.15 9.21 -50.92
CA ILE A 18 12.97 9.58 -50.12
C ILE A 18 13.09 9.03 -48.69
N TYR A 19 13.56 7.79 -48.50
CA TYR A 19 13.82 7.26 -47.16
C TYR A 19 14.91 8.02 -46.40
N PHE A 20 15.95 8.51 -47.08
CA PHE A 20 16.98 9.35 -46.44
C PHE A 20 16.47 10.77 -46.13
N LEU A 21 15.56 11.33 -46.94
CA LEU A 21 14.97 12.65 -46.68
C LEU A 21 13.84 12.62 -45.63
N THR A 22 13.10 11.51 -45.50
CA THR A 22 12.07 11.34 -44.46
C THR A 22 12.66 10.86 -43.12
N CYS A 23 13.79 10.15 -43.13
CA CYS A 23 14.53 9.82 -41.91
C CYS A 23 15.32 11.03 -41.35
N GLY A 24 15.68 12.01 -42.21
CA GLY A 24 16.31 13.26 -41.79
C GLY A 24 15.36 14.31 -41.17
N MET A 25 14.04 14.07 -41.15
CA MET A 25 13.04 15.03 -40.65
C MET A 25 12.26 14.54 -39.42
N VAL A 26 12.61 13.38 -38.84
CA VAL A 26 11.99 12.87 -37.58
C VAL A 26 12.99 12.79 -36.42
N VAL A 27 14.28 13.13 -36.63
CA VAL A 27 15.27 13.24 -35.53
C VAL A 27 15.47 14.70 -35.11
N ASN A 28 14.38 15.45 -35.02
CA ASN A 28 14.39 16.77 -34.38
C ASN A 28 13.09 16.99 -33.60
N THR A 29 12.62 15.95 -32.91
CA THR A 29 12.04 16.20 -31.60
C THR A 29 13.22 16.61 -30.74
N SER A 30 13.52 17.91 -30.72
CA SER A 30 14.22 18.49 -29.58
C SER A 30 13.43 18.04 -28.36
N LEU A 31 13.92 17.00 -27.68
CA LEU A 31 13.74 16.94 -26.24
C LEU A 31 14.08 18.36 -25.78
N PRO A 32 13.18 19.08 -25.09
CA PRO A 32 13.60 20.32 -24.49
C PRO A 32 14.80 19.94 -23.63
N LEU A 33 15.99 20.36 -24.07
CA LEU A 33 17.11 20.46 -23.16
C LEU A 33 16.54 21.32 -22.06
N ALA A 34 16.39 20.75 -20.86
CA ALA A 34 16.05 21.53 -19.69
C ALA A 34 17.15 22.58 -19.59
N ILE A 35 16.86 23.78 -20.08
CA ILE A 35 17.73 24.92 -19.94
C ILE A 35 17.82 25.11 -18.44
N GLY A 36 19.04 25.04 -17.93
CA GLY A 36 19.29 25.18 -16.51
C GLY A 36 18.82 26.55 -16.00
N LEU A 37 18.62 26.66 -14.70
CA LEU A 37 18.13 27.89 -14.07
C LEU A 37 19.05 29.08 -14.37
N GLU A 38 18.48 30.19 -14.86
CA GLU A 38 19.21 31.42 -15.16
C GLU A 38 18.54 32.67 -14.57
N ALA A 39 19.29 33.77 -14.47
CA ALA A 39 18.79 35.03 -13.92
C ALA A 39 17.59 35.62 -14.67
N VAL A 40 17.47 35.32 -15.97
CA VAL A 40 16.38 35.79 -16.83
C VAL A 40 15.04 35.14 -16.49
N ASP A 41 15.06 34.03 -15.75
CA ASP A 41 13.85 33.27 -15.44
C ASP A 41 13.00 33.90 -14.32
N VAL A 42 13.54 34.89 -13.59
CA VAL A 42 12.78 35.62 -12.57
C VAL A 42 11.90 36.68 -13.24
N THR A 43 10.58 36.49 -13.16
CA THR A 43 9.58 37.42 -13.71
C THR A 43 9.14 38.49 -12.71
N GLY A 44 9.35 38.24 -11.41
CA GLY A 44 9.14 39.23 -10.35
C GLY A 44 9.38 38.62 -8.98
N SER A 45 9.78 39.43 -7.99
CA SER A 45 10.07 38.94 -6.64
C SER A 45 9.81 39.99 -5.55
N THR A 46 9.42 39.52 -4.36
CA THR A 46 9.32 40.28 -3.12
C THR A 46 10.12 39.58 -2.01
N GLY A 47 10.74 40.34 -1.10
CA GLY A 47 11.50 39.75 0.02
C GLY A 47 12.82 39.07 -0.34
N VAL A 48 13.30 39.15 -1.59
CA VAL A 48 14.64 38.68 -1.97
C VAL A 48 15.67 39.74 -1.59
N VAL A 49 16.63 39.38 -0.73
CA VAL A 49 17.68 40.30 -0.24
C VAL A 49 18.98 40.21 -1.05
N GLY A 50 19.17 39.12 -1.80
CA GLY A 50 20.25 39.01 -2.77
C GLY A 50 20.38 37.63 -3.40
N THR A 51 20.84 37.58 -4.65
CA THR A 51 21.00 36.32 -5.40
C THR A 51 22.38 36.23 -6.03
N THR A 52 23.01 35.07 -5.90
CA THR A 52 24.23 34.68 -6.62
C THR A 52 23.85 33.62 -7.65
N TRP A 53 24.05 33.91 -8.94
CA TRP A 53 23.70 33.02 -10.04
C TRP A 53 24.87 32.14 -10.49
N GLY A 54 24.57 30.98 -11.05
CA GLY A 54 25.52 30.03 -11.63
C GLY A 54 25.06 28.58 -11.44
N ASP A 55 25.96 27.62 -11.68
CA ASP A 55 25.66 26.21 -11.43
C ASP A 55 25.30 25.93 -9.97
N HIS A 56 25.82 26.75 -9.05
CA HIS A 56 25.40 26.80 -7.65
C HIS A 56 24.70 28.14 -7.38
N THR A 57 23.39 28.18 -7.57
CA THR A 57 22.59 29.37 -7.32
C THR A 57 22.28 29.50 -5.83
N ILE A 58 22.54 30.67 -5.25
CA ILE A 58 22.24 30.98 -3.85
C ILE A 58 21.26 32.15 -3.81
N ILE A 59 20.12 31.97 -3.16
CA ILE A 59 19.08 32.97 -3.03
C ILE A 59 18.90 33.29 -1.54
N ASN A 60 19.14 34.53 -1.17
CA ASN A 60 18.95 35.03 0.19
C ASN A 60 17.58 35.71 0.25
N THR A 61 16.74 35.31 1.21
CA THR A 61 15.35 35.78 1.32
C THR A 61 14.97 36.15 2.74
N ASP A 62 14.18 37.20 2.92
CA ASP A 62 13.44 37.44 4.15
C ASP A 62 12.27 36.46 4.30
N HIS A 63 11.75 36.32 5.52
CA HIS A 63 10.57 35.52 5.80
C HIS A 63 9.36 35.99 4.99
N GLY A 64 8.76 35.07 4.25
CA GLY A 64 7.60 35.34 3.40
C GLY A 64 7.95 35.90 2.03
N ALA A 65 9.18 35.72 1.57
CA ALA A 65 9.56 36.07 0.19
C ALA A 65 8.73 35.30 -0.84
N ILE A 66 8.38 35.97 -1.94
CA ILE A 66 7.67 35.39 -3.07
C ILE A 66 8.51 35.63 -4.32
N ILE A 67 8.78 34.57 -5.08
CA ILE A 67 9.54 34.62 -6.33
C ILE A 67 8.67 34.01 -7.43
N ASN A 68 8.35 34.80 -8.45
CA ASN A 68 7.63 34.38 -9.63
C ASN A 68 8.63 34.06 -10.76
N TRP A 69 8.48 32.88 -11.34
CA TRP A 69 9.38 32.29 -12.32
C TRP A 69 8.68 32.07 -13.65
N SER A 70 9.38 32.28 -14.76
CA SER A 70 8.99 31.76 -16.08
C SER A 70 9.43 30.31 -16.27
N ASN A 71 10.53 29.92 -15.63
CA ASN A 71 11.09 28.58 -15.61
C ASN A 71 11.78 28.37 -14.26
N PHE A 72 11.56 27.24 -13.60
CA PHE A 72 12.21 26.92 -12.32
C PHE A 72 12.89 25.53 -12.36
N ASN A 73 13.38 25.15 -13.54
CA ASN A 73 14.00 23.85 -13.76
C ASN A 73 15.49 23.86 -13.39
N THR A 74 16.01 22.70 -12.98
CA THR A 74 17.44 22.46 -12.82
C THR A 74 17.88 21.25 -13.62
N ASN A 75 19.10 21.31 -14.16
CA ASN A 75 19.79 20.13 -14.68
C ASN A 75 20.54 19.39 -13.56
N SER A 76 21.11 18.22 -13.86
CA SER A 76 21.77 17.36 -12.87
C SER A 76 23.05 17.93 -12.24
N THR A 77 23.67 18.93 -12.87
CA THR A 77 24.87 19.58 -12.33
C THR A 77 24.58 20.84 -11.53
N GLN A 78 23.31 21.28 -11.52
CA GLN A 78 22.90 22.51 -10.86
C GLN A 78 22.43 22.28 -9.44
N SER A 79 22.63 23.27 -8.58
CA SER A 79 22.06 23.31 -7.24
C SER A 79 21.44 24.67 -6.93
N ILE A 80 20.35 24.67 -6.18
CA ILE A 80 19.75 25.88 -5.60
C ILE A 80 19.88 25.81 -4.09
N ARG A 81 20.34 26.90 -3.48
CA ARG A 81 20.34 27.08 -2.03
C ARG A 81 19.52 28.29 -1.61
N PHE A 82 18.56 28.09 -0.72
CA PHE A 82 17.86 29.19 -0.05
C PHE A 82 18.46 29.46 1.33
N ASN A 83 18.97 30.68 1.52
CA ASN A 83 19.35 31.21 2.82
C ASN A 83 18.21 32.11 3.31
N GLN A 84 17.41 31.61 4.23
CA GLN A 84 16.15 32.22 4.63
C GLN A 84 16.28 32.87 6.01
N TYR A 85 16.01 34.17 6.07
CA TYR A 85 16.21 35.00 7.26
C TYR A 85 14.87 35.35 7.93
N LEU A 86 14.88 35.48 9.25
CA LEU A 86 13.81 36.09 10.05
C LEU A 86 14.47 37.02 11.07
N GLY A 87 14.10 38.30 11.05
CA GLY A 87 14.75 39.30 11.93
C GLY A 87 16.24 39.50 11.67
N GLY A 88 16.73 39.15 10.47
CA GLY A 88 18.14 39.25 10.08
C GLY A 88 19.01 38.04 10.42
N GLU A 89 18.45 36.98 11.00
CA GLU A 89 19.15 35.72 11.32
C GLU A 89 18.59 34.56 10.50
N LEU A 90 19.43 33.57 10.16
CA LEU A 90 18.99 32.36 9.48
C LEU A 90 18.01 31.58 10.37
N SER A 91 16.88 31.15 9.80
CA SER A 91 15.80 30.55 10.57
C SER A 91 15.07 29.45 9.83
N SER A 92 14.83 28.31 10.49
CA SER A 92 14.07 27.18 9.95
C SER A 92 12.58 27.43 9.83
N VAL A 93 12.06 28.42 10.55
CA VAL A 93 10.68 28.89 10.41
C VAL A 93 10.51 29.93 9.30
N SER A 94 11.61 30.36 8.66
CA SER A 94 11.53 31.24 7.49
C SER A 94 11.02 30.48 6.26
N ALA A 95 10.24 31.15 5.41
CA ALA A 95 9.55 30.53 4.28
C ALA A 95 9.72 31.34 3.00
N VAL A 96 9.82 30.65 1.86
CA VAL A 96 9.86 31.24 0.52
C VAL A 96 8.86 30.53 -0.39
N LEU A 97 8.09 31.31 -1.14
CA LEU A 97 7.17 30.83 -2.18
C LEU A 97 7.78 31.02 -3.56
N ASN A 98 8.03 29.91 -4.26
CA ASN A 98 8.45 29.88 -5.65
C ASN A 98 7.24 29.50 -6.51
N ARG A 99 6.75 30.44 -7.31
CA ARG A 99 5.59 30.24 -8.17
C ARG A 99 5.97 30.26 -9.65
N VAL A 100 5.56 29.25 -10.40
CA VAL A 100 5.58 29.25 -11.87
C VAL A 100 4.14 29.39 -12.35
N SER A 101 3.79 30.55 -12.92
CA SER A 101 2.41 30.87 -13.32
C SER A 101 2.19 30.95 -14.84
N SER A 102 3.27 30.89 -15.63
CA SER A 102 3.26 31.13 -17.08
C SER A 102 3.66 29.92 -17.94
N GLY A 103 3.85 28.75 -17.33
CA GLY A 103 4.33 27.55 -18.01
C GLY A 103 3.23 26.55 -18.33
N ALA A 104 3.25 25.99 -19.54
CA ALA A 104 2.53 24.76 -19.90
C ALA A 104 3.33 23.49 -19.54
N ILE A 105 4.48 23.65 -18.86
CA ILE A 105 5.46 22.59 -18.62
C ILE A 105 5.67 22.47 -17.11
N PRO A 106 5.72 21.23 -16.57
CA PRO A 106 6.08 20.99 -15.19
C PRO A 106 7.45 21.59 -14.81
N THR A 107 7.60 21.94 -13.53
CA THR A 107 8.91 22.23 -12.95
C THR A 107 9.68 20.92 -12.84
N GLN A 108 10.91 20.86 -13.33
CA GLN A 108 11.76 19.67 -13.26
C GLN A 108 13.07 19.96 -12.54
N PHE A 109 13.27 19.31 -11.39
CA PHE A 109 14.53 19.32 -10.66
C PHE A 109 15.30 18.05 -10.93
N ASN A 110 16.50 18.17 -11.48
CA ASN A 110 17.39 17.01 -11.68
C ASN A 110 18.68 17.10 -10.85
N GLY A 111 18.93 18.24 -10.19
CA GLY A 111 20.10 18.49 -9.35
C GLY A 111 19.75 18.59 -7.86
N ALA A 112 20.40 19.50 -7.14
CA ALA A 112 20.21 19.66 -5.69
C ALA A 112 19.37 20.89 -5.29
N LEU A 113 18.54 20.74 -4.26
CA LEU A 113 17.79 21.84 -3.62
C LEU A 113 18.05 21.81 -2.11
N ASP A 114 18.76 22.82 -1.60
CA ASP A 114 19.05 22.98 -0.17
C ASP A 114 18.35 24.21 0.39
N ALA A 115 17.81 24.14 1.60
CA ALA A 115 17.34 25.31 2.33
C ALA A 115 17.45 25.12 3.84
N ASN A 116 17.70 26.22 4.57
CA ASN A 116 17.66 26.17 6.04
C ASN A 116 16.24 26.29 6.61
N GLY A 117 15.21 26.50 5.78
CA GLY A 117 13.82 26.69 6.20
C GLY A 117 12.82 26.06 5.24
N ARG A 118 11.65 26.69 5.08
CA ARG A 118 10.50 26.15 4.34
C ARG A 118 10.50 26.62 2.89
N VAL A 119 10.36 25.68 1.95
CA VAL A 119 10.35 25.96 0.52
C VAL A 119 9.04 25.49 -0.09
N PHE A 120 8.29 26.44 -0.65
CA PHE A 120 7.08 26.17 -1.42
C PHE A 120 7.44 26.27 -2.91
N VAL A 121 7.10 25.24 -3.67
CA VAL A 121 7.22 25.17 -5.13
C VAL A 121 5.83 24.92 -5.70
N VAL A 122 5.27 25.93 -6.33
CA VAL A 122 3.91 25.91 -6.86
C VAL A 122 3.97 26.08 -8.38
N ASN A 123 3.57 25.05 -9.11
CA ASN A 123 3.45 25.07 -10.55
C ASN A 123 2.19 24.28 -10.97
N PRO A 124 1.11 24.95 -11.41
CA PRO A 124 -0.13 24.30 -11.84
C PRO A 124 0.02 23.30 -13.01
N ALA A 125 1.16 23.29 -13.70
CA ALA A 125 1.49 22.30 -14.73
C ALA A 125 2.18 21.04 -14.17
N GLY A 126 2.64 21.06 -12.92
CA GLY A 126 3.25 19.93 -12.22
C GLY A 126 4.65 20.20 -11.67
N VAL A 127 5.13 19.30 -10.82
CA VAL A 127 6.48 19.34 -10.23
C VAL A 127 7.10 17.94 -10.26
N ILE A 128 8.30 17.81 -10.79
CA ILE A 128 9.00 16.54 -10.99
C ILE A 128 10.40 16.62 -10.38
N PHE A 129 10.69 15.75 -9.42
CA PHE A 129 12.04 15.50 -8.91
C PHE A 129 12.60 14.28 -9.66
N GLY A 130 13.57 14.49 -10.54
CA GLY A 130 14.16 13.46 -11.40
C GLY A 130 15.05 12.48 -10.64
N ALA A 131 15.36 11.34 -11.27
CA ALA A 131 16.26 10.34 -10.71
C ALA A 131 17.65 10.95 -10.45
N GLY A 132 18.13 10.85 -9.22
CA GLY A 132 19.39 11.46 -8.77
C GLY A 132 19.27 12.89 -8.22
N SER A 133 18.09 13.51 -8.26
CA SER A 133 17.86 14.77 -7.55
C SER A 133 17.89 14.57 -6.03
N VAL A 134 18.39 15.57 -5.31
CA VAL A 134 18.51 15.56 -3.84
C VAL A 134 17.92 16.84 -3.27
N VAL A 135 16.97 16.71 -2.35
CA VAL A 135 16.33 17.84 -1.68
C VAL A 135 16.55 17.74 -0.18
N ASN A 136 17.13 18.78 0.42
CA ASN A 136 17.35 18.90 1.87
C ASN A 136 16.82 20.25 2.37
N VAL A 137 15.68 20.25 3.06
CA VAL A 137 15.02 21.47 3.54
C VAL A 137 14.39 21.24 4.91
N SER A 138 13.97 22.27 5.64
CA SER A 138 13.17 22.04 6.87
C SER A 138 11.75 21.61 6.53
N GLN A 139 11.13 22.24 5.53
CA GLN A 139 9.82 21.83 5.01
C GLN A 139 9.79 21.99 3.50
N LEU A 140 9.27 20.98 2.81
CA LEU A 140 9.00 21.06 1.38
C LEU A 140 7.49 21.04 1.14
N VAL A 141 7.01 21.99 0.35
CA VAL A 141 5.67 21.95 -0.24
C VAL A 141 5.83 21.98 -1.76
N ALA A 142 5.63 20.85 -2.42
CA ALA A 142 5.64 20.75 -3.88
C ALA A 142 4.21 20.56 -4.39
N CYS A 143 3.74 21.51 -5.19
CA CYS A 143 2.33 21.64 -5.54
C CYS A 143 2.14 21.77 -7.06
N GLY A 144 1.39 20.82 -7.63
CA GLY A 144 0.86 20.79 -8.99
C GLY A 144 -0.47 21.56 -9.16
N LEU A 145 -0.99 22.16 -8.09
CA LEU A 145 -2.11 23.09 -8.09
C LEU A 145 -1.60 24.54 -7.94
N ASN A 146 -2.47 25.49 -7.57
CA ASN A 146 -2.11 26.87 -7.31
C ASN A 146 -2.34 27.25 -5.84
N MET A 147 -1.54 28.20 -5.35
CA MET A 147 -1.71 28.84 -4.04
C MET A 147 -1.63 30.35 -4.23
N SER A 148 -2.57 31.10 -3.66
CA SER A 148 -2.58 32.57 -3.74
C SER A 148 -1.59 33.20 -2.75
N ASP A 149 -1.20 34.46 -2.99
CA ASP A 149 -0.35 35.22 -2.07
C ASP A 149 -1.02 35.38 -0.69
N ASP A 150 -2.35 35.57 -0.67
CA ASP A 150 -3.13 35.70 0.55
C ASP A 150 -3.16 34.39 1.35
N ALA A 151 -3.32 33.24 0.67
CA ALA A 151 -3.28 31.92 1.31
C ALA A 151 -1.89 31.64 1.91
N PHE A 152 -0.82 31.95 1.17
CA PHE A 152 0.54 31.85 1.69
C PHE A 152 0.75 32.77 2.90
N GLY A 153 0.34 34.04 2.80
CA GLY A 153 0.42 35.00 3.91
C GLY A 153 -0.36 34.59 5.15
N ALA A 154 -1.53 33.97 4.99
CA ALA A 154 -2.34 33.47 6.10
C ALA A 154 -1.61 32.37 6.88
N VAL A 155 -0.97 31.42 6.19
CA VAL A 155 -0.19 30.33 6.80
C VAL A 155 1.05 30.86 7.54
N LEU A 156 1.66 31.94 7.05
CA LEU A 156 2.79 32.58 7.74
C LEU A 156 2.38 33.36 8.98
N ALA A 157 1.18 33.95 8.97
CA ALA A 157 0.65 34.71 10.09
C ALA A 157 0.24 33.81 11.27
N ASP A 158 -0.30 32.63 10.97
CA ASP A 158 -0.72 31.64 11.95
C ASP A 158 -0.59 30.23 11.34
N SER A 159 0.26 29.40 11.95
CA SER A 159 0.50 28.02 11.52
C SER A 159 -0.73 27.12 11.61
N SER A 160 -1.74 27.51 12.40
CA SER A 160 -3.01 26.77 12.47
C SER A 160 -3.92 27.01 11.25
N ASN A 161 -3.63 28.03 10.43
CA ASN A 161 -4.39 28.26 9.21
C ASN A 161 -4.14 27.15 8.19
N ARG A 162 -5.22 26.73 7.52
CA ARG A 162 -5.13 25.72 6.48
C ARG A 162 -4.36 26.26 5.27
N MET A 163 -3.42 25.46 4.76
CA MET A 163 -2.85 25.69 3.43
C MET A 163 -3.91 25.35 2.39
N ALA A 164 -4.30 26.33 1.58
CA ALA A 164 -5.29 26.15 0.52
C ALA A 164 -4.60 26.07 -0.84
N PHE A 165 -4.85 24.98 -1.56
CA PHE A 165 -4.37 24.75 -2.92
C PHE A 165 -5.55 24.49 -3.84
N GLU A 166 -5.72 25.31 -4.86
CA GLU A 166 -6.91 25.32 -5.71
C GLU A 166 -6.52 25.59 -7.16
N GLY A 167 -7.11 24.84 -8.09
CA GLY A 167 -6.91 25.03 -9.52
C GLY A 167 -5.52 24.58 -10.03
N GLY A 168 -5.46 24.21 -11.30
CA GLY A 168 -4.30 23.51 -11.87
C GLY A 168 -4.62 22.05 -12.16
N GLN A 169 -3.76 21.39 -12.94
CA GLN A 169 -3.94 19.99 -13.31
C GLN A 169 -2.61 19.21 -13.23
N GLY A 170 -1.64 19.74 -12.50
CA GLY A 170 -0.28 19.23 -12.46
C GLY A 170 -0.14 17.96 -11.62
N GLU A 171 0.64 17.01 -12.14
CA GLU A 171 1.14 15.88 -11.38
C GLU A 171 2.36 16.29 -10.54
N VAL A 172 2.49 15.74 -9.33
CA VAL A 172 3.71 15.83 -8.53
C VAL A 172 4.38 14.46 -8.47
N ARG A 173 5.63 14.38 -8.95
CA ARG A 173 6.39 13.13 -9.04
C ARG A 173 7.72 13.23 -8.31
N ASN A 174 8.02 12.25 -7.46
CA ASN A 174 9.34 12.07 -6.87
C ASN A 174 10.01 10.80 -7.39
N LEU A 175 11.15 10.94 -8.06
CA LEU A 175 12.08 9.86 -8.41
C LEU A 175 13.44 10.02 -7.69
N GLY A 176 13.61 11.09 -6.91
CA GLY A 176 14.85 11.44 -6.23
C GLY A 176 14.84 11.09 -4.75
N SER A 177 15.68 11.79 -3.99
CA SER A 177 15.78 11.69 -2.54
C SER A 177 15.35 13.00 -1.89
N ILE A 178 14.30 12.98 -1.09
CA ILE A 178 13.80 14.13 -0.32
C ILE A 178 14.01 13.86 1.17
N SER A 179 14.69 14.78 1.86
CA SER A 179 14.86 14.78 3.31
C SER A 179 14.39 16.12 3.89
N ALA A 180 13.41 16.10 4.79
CA ALA A 180 12.90 17.30 5.47
C ALA A 180 12.15 16.98 6.75
N ASP A 181 11.94 17.94 7.65
CA ASP A 181 11.08 17.74 8.84
C ASP A 181 9.61 17.55 8.43
N SER A 182 9.18 18.15 7.31
CA SER A 182 7.88 17.85 6.71
C SER A 182 7.88 17.96 5.19
N VAL A 183 7.16 17.07 4.52
CA VAL A 183 7.03 17.03 3.07
C VAL A 183 5.57 16.96 2.68
N TYR A 184 5.13 17.87 1.82
CA TYR A 184 3.79 17.90 1.25
C TYR A 184 3.90 17.84 -0.27
N LEU A 185 3.43 16.73 -0.85
CA LEU A 185 3.31 16.57 -2.30
C LEU A 185 1.83 16.64 -2.67
N ILE A 186 1.46 17.63 -3.47
CA ILE A 186 0.06 17.99 -3.70
C ILE A 186 -0.17 18.16 -5.19
N GLY A 187 -1.18 17.51 -5.78
CA GLY A 187 -1.46 17.69 -7.20
C GLY A 187 -2.80 17.11 -7.59
N LYS A 188 -3.05 16.99 -8.90
CA LYS A 188 -4.12 16.12 -9.39
C LYS A 188 -3.78 14.64 -9.29
N LYS A 189 -2.49 14.36 -9.39
CA LYS A 189 -1.91 13.05 -9.22
C LYS A 189 -0.58 13.20 -8.50
N VAL A 190 -0.28 12.28 -7.59
CA VAL A 190 0.95 12.29 -6.81
C VAL A 190 1.58 10.91 -6.88
N THR A 191 2.85 10.85 -7.28
CA THR A 191 3.59 9.58 -7.40
C THR A 191 4.94 9.67 -6.71
N ASN A 192 5.23 8.73 -5.82
CA ASN A 192 6.54 8.53 -5.24
C ASN A 192 7.18 7.22 -5.75
N LEU A 193 8.23 7.34 -6.55
CA LEU A 193 9.11 6.25 -7.00
C LEU A 193 10.46 6.29 -6.27
N GLY A 194 10.83 7.43 -5.68
CA GLY A 194 12.08 7.64 -4.96
C GLY A 194 11.96 7.43 -3.46
N SER A 195 12.75 8.18 -2.69
CA SER A 195 12.71 8.16 -1.23
C SER A 195 12.30 9.51 -0.64
N ILE A 196 11.45 9.46 0.38
CA ILE A 196 11.08 10.61 1.21
C ILE A 196 11.32 10.23 2.67
N LYS A 197 12.11 11.05 3.37
CA LYS A 197 12.45 10.85 4.78
C LYS A 197 12.11 12.10 5.59
N ALA A 198 11.27 11.93 6.61
CA ALA A 198 10.87 12.97 7.55
C ALA A 198 10.85 12.45 8.99
N PRO A 199 12.03 12.23 9.62
CA PRO A 199 12.11 11.74 11.00
C PRO A 199 11.41 12.71 11.96
N ASP A 200 10.66 12.17 12.91
CA ASP A 200 9.80 12.88 13.87
C ASP A 200 8.81 13.85 13.22
N GLY A 201 8.60 13.69 11.90
CA GLY A 201 8.01 14.68 11.01
C GLY A 201 6.72 14.21 10.36
N LEU A 202 6.35 14.86 9.27
CA LEU A 202 5.11 14.58 8.54
C LEU A 202 5.37 14.45 7.03
N VAL A 203 4.89 13.36 6.44
CA VAL A 203 4.82 13.19 4.98
C VAL A 203 3.37 13.17 4.55
N VAL A 204 2.96 14.08 3.67
CA VAL A 204 1.63 14.11 3.06
C VAL A 204 1.75 13.97 1.55
N MET A 205 1.02 13.01 0.99
CA MET A 205 0.73 12.96 -0.45
C MET A 205 -0.78 13.12 -0.62
N ALA A 206 -1.19 14.21 -1.25
CA ALA A 206 -2.60 14.55 -1.41
C ALA A 206 -2.93 14.81 -2.88
N ALA A 207 -3.93 14.12 -3.41
CA ALA A 207 -4.38 14.29 -4.79
C ALA A 207 -5.85 14.71 -4.84
N GLY A 208 -6.16 15.81 -5.54
CA GLY A 208 -7.53 16.28 -5.74
C GLY A 208 -7.63 17.63 -6.44
N ASP A 209 -8.86 18.14 -6.62
CA ASP A 209 -9.13 19.42 -7.29
C ASP A 209 -8.77 20.61 -6.41
N ASN A 210 -9.17 20.53 -5.15
CA ASN A 210 -8.85 21.47 -4.10
C ASN A 210 -8.31 20.68 -2.90
N VAL A 211 -7.21 21.14 -2.34
CA VAL A 211 -6.56 20.49 -1.21
C VAL A 211 -6.38 21.50 -0.10
N TYR A 212 -6.91 21.16 1.08
CA TYR A 212 -6.83 21.97 2.29
C TYR A 212 -6.10 21.20 3.39
N LEU A 213 -4.92 21.68 3.77
CA LEU A 213 -4.06 20.99 4.73
C LEU A 213 -3.95 21.77 6.04
N GLY A 214 -4.24 21.15 7.18
CA GLY A 214 -3.81 21.63 8.49
C GLY A 214 -2.34 21.31 8.75
N GLN A 215 -1.63 22.12 9.56
CA GLN A 215 -0.17 22.01 9.72
C GLN A 215 0.26 21.07 10.88
N ASP A 216 -0.63 20.75 11.84
CA ASP A 216 -0.28 20.07 13.11
C ASP A 216 -1.03 18.74 13.31
N GLY A 217 -0.85 17.76 12.41
CA GLY A 217 -1.47 16.43 12.57
C GLY A 217 -3.00 16.40 12.50
N SER A 218 -3.62 17.53 12.14
CA SER A 218 -5.06 17.69 11.93
C SER A 218 -5.46 17.19 10.53
N ASN A 219 -6.75 16.85 10.37
CA ASN A 219 -7.36 16.30 9.15
C ASN A 219 -6.83 16.98 7.86
N VAL A 220 -6.25 16.17 6.97
CA VAL A 220 -6.07 16.54 5.56
C VAL A 220 -7.45 16.52 4.93
N VAL A 221 -7.94 17.68 4.49
CA VAL A 221 -9.24 17.78 3.83
C VAL A 221 -8.98 17.93 2.33
N VAL A 222 -9.33 16.90 1.57
CA VAL A 222 -9.27 16.92 0.11
C VAL A 222 -10.69 17.10 -0.42
N GLU A 223 -10.92 18.13 -1.23
CA GLU A 223 -12.20 18.40 -1.88
C GLU A 223 -12.03 18.20 -3.39
N LEU A 224 -12.91 17.40 -4.01
CA LEU A 224 -13.02 17.34 -5.47
C LEU A 224 -14.08 18.32 -5.99
N GLY A 225 -13.83 18.85 -7.18
CA GLY A 225 -14.86 19.36 -8.06
C GLY A 225 -15.51 18.19 -8.79
N VAL A 226 -16.78 18.35 -9.15
CA VAL A 226 -17.60 17.31 -9.76
C VAL A 226 -16.94 16.87 -11.09
N GLU A 227 -16.72 15.56 -11.23
CA GLU A 227 -16.25 14.83 -12.43
C GLU A 227 -14.72 14.60 -12.53
N SER A 228 -14.27 13.47 -11.97
CA SER A 228 -13.06 12.76 -12.40
C SER A 228 -13.40 11.27 -12.56
N LEU A 229 -13.26 10.73 -13.77
CA LEU A 229 -13.44 9.30 -14.11
C LEU A 229 -12.12 8.74 -14.66
N ASP A 230 -10.99 9.06 -14.03
CA ASP A 230 -9.69 8.49 -14.41
C ASP A 230 -9.51 7.15 -13.66
N PRO A 231 -9.37 6.00 -14.34
CA PRO A 231 -9.33 4.67 -13.70
C PRO A 231 -8.00 4.36 -12.97
N GLY A 232 -7.04 5.29 -12.93
CA GLY A 232 -5.75 5.07 -12.27
C GLY A 232 -5.70 5.66 -10.86
N ALA A 233 -4.91 5.06 -9.97
CA ALA A 233 -4.70 5.63 -8.63
C ALA A 233 -4.10 7.05 -8.69
N ASP A 234 -4.75 7.97 -7.97
CA ASP A 234 -4.42 9.38 -7.85
C ASP A 234 -3.19 9.59 -6.96
N VAL A 235 -3.05 8.76 -5.92
CA VAL A 235 -1.85 8.72 -5.08
C VAL A 235 -1.19 7.35 -5.21
N GLN A 236 0.08 7.33 -5.62
CA GLN A 236 0.84 6.10 -5.80
C GLN A 236 2.17 6.16 -5.06
N SER A 237 2.39 5.22 -4.13
CA SER A 237 3.69 5.02 -3.50
C SER A 237 4.29 3.69 -3.94
N ARG A 238 5.42 3.74 -4.65
CA ARG A 238 6.19 2.58 -5.11
C ARG A 238 7.61 2.55 -4.54
N GLY A 239 8.10 3.70 -4.06
CA GLY A 239 9.36 3.82 -3.36
C GLY A 239 9.20 3.80 -1.83
N LEU A 240 10.07 4.52 -1.13
CA LEU A 240 10.08 4.61 0.33
C LEU A 240 9.47 5.93 0.81
N LEU A 241 8.49 5.85 1.71
CA LEU A 241 8.10 6.95 2.60
C LEU A 241 8.47 6.57 4.03
N SER A 242 9.26 7.38 4.70
CA SER A 242 9.69 7.12 6.07
C SER A 242 9.49 8.34 6.97
N ALA A 243 8.78 8.15 8.08
CA ALA A 243 8.57 9.16 9.12
C ALA A 243 8.62 8.49 10.51
N SER A 244 9.81 8.05 10.94
CA SER A 244 10.02 7.44 12.27
C SER A 244 9.53 8.37 13.37
N ASN A 245 8.73 7.85 14.32
CA ASN A 245 7.96 8.59 15.34
C ASN A 245 7.06 9.72 14.80
N GLY A 246 6.93 9.82 13.49
CA GLY A 246 6.19 10.84 12.78
C GLY A 246 4.90 10.29 12.19
N LYS A 247 4.38 10.98 11.18
CA LYS A 247 3.13 10.62 10.51
C LYS A 247 3.28 10.58 8.99
N ILE A 248 2.65 9.60 8.37
CA ILE A 248 2.47 9.52 6.92
C ILE A 248 0.98 9.64 6.63
N VAL A 249 0.59 10.53 5.71
CA VAL A 249 -0.79 10.70 5.25
C VAL A 249 -0.84 10.57 3.73
N LEU A 250 -1.59 9.60 3.25
CA LEU A 250 -1.95 9.48 1.84
C LEU A 250 -3.44 9.79 1.69
N ALA A 251 -3.78 10.79 0.90
CA ALA A 251 -5.16 11.20 0.71
C ALA A 251 -5.48 11.38 -0.78
N ALA A 252 -6.50 10.68 -1.28
CA ALA A 252 -7.03 10.90 -2.62
C ALA A 252 -8.46 11.46 -2.51
N GLY A 253 -8.80 12.41 -3.38
CA GLY A 253 -10.06 13.12 -3.36
C GLY A 253 -11.26 12.24 -3.71
N ASP A 254 -12.43 12.72 -3.28
CA ASP A 254 -13.73 12.06 -3.13
C ASP A 254 -13.73 10.55 -2.86
N THR A 255 -14.46 10.20 -1.82
CA THR A 255 -14.56 8.86 -1.30
C THR A 255 -15.28 7.90 -2.28
N PHE A 256 -15.60 8.34 -3.50
CA PHE A 256 -16.29 7.56 -4.52
C PHE A 256 -15.45 7.30 -5.78
N SER A 257 -14.28 7.94 -5.96
CA SER A 257 -13.49 7.80 -7.19
C SER A 257 -11.97 7.83 -6.98
N GLY A 258 -11.47 8.53 -5.97
CA GLY A 258 -10.04 8.63 -5.75
C GLY A 258 -9.46 7.32 -5.22
N ALA A 259 -8.34 6.89 -5.81
CA ALA A 259 -7.64 5.68 -5.40
C ALA A 259 -6.24 5.95 -4.86
N VAL A 260 -5.90 5.32 -3.74
CA VAL A 260 -4.54 5.24 -3.21
C VAL A 260 -4.00 3.84 -3.49
N SER A 261 -2.79 3.75 -4.05
CA SER A 261 -2.09 2.49 -4.26
C SER A 261 -0.70 2.51 -3.63
N ASN A 262 -0.43 1.55 -2.74
CA ASN A 262 0.89 1.31 -2.18
C ASN A 262 1.46 -0.03 -2.67
N VAL A 263 2.57 0.04 -3.40
CA VAL A 263 3.40 -1.12 -3.81
C VAL A 263 4.76 -1.08 -3.12
N GLY A 264 5.15 0.09 -2.58
CA GLY A 264 6.41 0.32 -1.92
C GLY A 264 6.35 0.13 -0.41
N VAL A 265 7.05 1.00 0.31
CA VAL A 265 7.16 0.95 1.78
C VAL A 265 6.66 2.27 2.38
N LEU A 266 5.67 2.16 3.27
CA LEU A 266 5.24 3.23 4.17
C LEU A 266 5.73 2.87 5.58
N ALA A 267 6.71 3.58 6.13
CA ALA A 267 7.33 3.25 7.40
C ALA A 267 7.26 4.43 8.39
N ALA A 268 6.33 4.37 9.33
CA ALA A 268 6.20 5.32 10.43
C ALA A 268 6.45 4.59 11.76
N SER A 269 7.69 4.13 11.98
CA SER A 269 8.05 3.33 13.17
C SER A 269 7.64 4.04 14.47
N ALA A 270 6.85 3.35 15.32
CA ALA A 270 6.23 3.92 16.54
C ALA A 270 5.38 5.20 16.30
N GLY A 271 5.05 5.50 15.05
CA GLY A 271 4.33 6.69 14.59
C GLY A 271 2.94 6.34 14.06
N GLU A 272 2.47 7.11 13.07
CA GLU A 272 1.15 6.91 12.48
C GLU A 272 1.19 6.84 10.94
N VAL A 273 0.46 5.88 10.35
CA VAL A 273 0.13 5.90 8.92
C VAL A 273 -1.37 6.09 8.78
N THR A 274 -1.79 7.12 8.04
CA THR A 274 -3.19 7.36 7.66
C THR A 274 -3.32 7.27 6.14
N VAL A 275 -4.26 6.48 5.66
CA VAL A 275 -4.63 6.40 4.24
C VAL A 275 -6.13 6.64 4.13
N ASP A 276 -6.53 7.63 3.33
CA ASP A 276 -7.93 8.00 3.13
C ASP A 276 -8.22 8.21 1.63
N ALA A 277 -9.18 7.46 1.09
CA ALA A 277 -9.51 7.48 -0.34
C ALA A 277 -10.93 6.95 -0.60
N GLY A 278 -11.39 6.97 -1.85
CA GLY A 278 -12.53 6.14 -2.23
C GLY A 278 -12.19 4.66 -2.28
N ARG A 279 -11.01 4.35 -2.80
CA ARG A 279 -10.47 2.99 -2.92
C ARG A 279 -9.01 2.94 -2.45
N VAL A 280 -8.66 1.93 -1.66
CA VAL A 280 -7.28 1.71 -1.21
C VAL A 280 -6.80 0.33 -1.62
N GLU A 281 -5.67 0.27 -2.31
CA GLU A 281 -4.98 -0.98 -2.63
C GLU A 281 -3.58 -0.99 -2.01
N ASN A 282 -3.28 -2.00 -1.19
CA ASN A 282 -1.95 -2.24 -0.67
C ASN A 282 -1.41 -3.58 -1.14
N SER A 283 -0.32 -3.56 -1.90
CA SER A 283 0.47 -4.74 -2.27
C SER A 283 1.90 -4.69 -1.73
N GLY A 284 2.22 -3.68 -0.92
CA GLY A 284 3.54 -3.42 -0.35
C GLY A 284 3.57 -3.62 1.16
N LEU A 285 4.43 -2.85 1.81
CA LEU A 285 4.55 -2.80 3.26
C LEU A 285 3.97 -1.48 3.80
N ILE A 286 3.08 -1.59 4.77
CA ILE A 286 2.69 -0.50 5.66
C ILE A 286 3.12 -0.91 7.06
N THR A 287 4.05 -0.17 7.67
CA THR A 287 4.58 -0.51 9.00
C THR A 287 4.60 0.70 9.92
N ALA A 288 4.11 0.48 11.13
CA ALA A 288 4.26 1.33 12.29
C ALA A 288 4.97 0.58 13.43
N ASP A 289 5.72 -0.49 13.10
CA ASP A 289 6.45 -1.30 14.07
C ASP A 289 7.44 -0.45 14.87
N ALA A 290 7.58 -0.74 16.15
CA ALA A 290 8.57 -0.09 17.01
C ALA A 290 9.84 -0.95 17.12
N ALA A 291 11.01 -0.32 16.98
CA ALA A 291 12.27 -0.97 17.32
C ALA A 291 12.41 -1.16 18.85
N ASP A 292 11.93 -0.18 19.61
CA ASP A 292 11.88 -0.14 21.07
C ASP A 292 10.57 0.53 21.50
N GLY A 293 9.94 0.04 22.56
CA GLY A 293 8.69 0.60 23.09
C GLY A 293 7.45 0.15 22.31
N ASP A 294 6.39 0.95 22.41
CA ASP A 294 5.06 0.59 21.91
C ASP A 294 4.96 0.74 20.38
N GLY A 295 4.20 -0.15 19.74
CA GLY A 295 3.87 -0.06 18.32
C GLY A 295 3.04 1.19 17.98
N GLY A 296 3.13 1.65 16.75
CA GLY A 296 2.37 2.81 16.25
C GLY A 296 0.98 2.47 15.71
N ASN A 297 0.32 3.42 15.05
CA ASN A 297 -1.05 3.26 14.56
C ASN A 297 -1.13 3.27 13.04
N ILE A 298 -1.93 2.39 12.47
CA ILE A 298 -2.24 2.36 11.04
C ILE A 298 -3.75 2.50 10.88
N ASN A 299 -4.18 3.56 10.19
CA ASN A 299 -5.57 3.85 9.87
C ASN A 299 -5.74 3.86 8.35
N VAL A 300 -6.44 2.87 7.80
CA VAL A 300 -6.80 2.80 6.39
C VAL A 300 -8.30 2.93 6.28
N THR A 301 -8.76 4.05 5.72
CA THR A 301 -10.16 4.34 5.48
C THR A 301 -10.45 4.44 3.99
N ALA A 302 -11.55 3.82 3.59
CA ALA A 302 -12.11 3.98 2.25
C ALA A 302 -13.63 4.19 2.36
N ALA A 303 -14.31 4.78 1.38
CA ALA A 303 -15.78 4.69 1.36
C ALA A 303 -16.30 3.60 0.44
N GLU A 304 -15.52 3.11 -0.52
CA GLU A 304 -15.93 1.98 -1.35
C GLU A 304 -15.16 0.71 -0.97
N GLU A 305 -13.84 0.70 -1.13
CA GLU A 305 -13.11 -0.57 -1.03
C GLU A 305 -11.71 -0.43 -0.45
N ILE A 306 -11.33 -1.36 0.42
CA ILE A 306 -9.94 -1.60 0.83
C ILE A 306 -9.54 -3.00 0.36
N VAL A 307 -8.40 -3.11 -0.32
CA VAL A 307 -7.82 -4.40 -0.70
C VAL A 307 -6.37 -4.50 -0.23
N LEU A 308 -6.14 -5.34 0.76
CA LEU A 308 -4.80 -5.84 1.07
C LEU A 308 -4.54 -7.05 0.16
N GLN A 309 -3.65 -6.89 -0.82
CA GLN A 309 -3.31 -7.90 -1.81
C GLN A 309 -2.48 -9.04 -1.18
N PRO A 310 -2.40 -10.22 -1.83
CA PRO A 310 -1.51 -11.29 -1.40
C PRO A 310 -0.06 -10.83 -1.23
N ASP A 311 0.64 -11.40 -0.27
CA ASP A 311 2.01 -11.04 0.16
C ASP A 311 2.16 -9.62 0.74
N SER A 312 1.09 -8.81 0.82
CA SER A 312 1.16 -7.49 1.45
C SER A 312 1.29 -7.63 2.97
N ARG A 313 1.95 -6.65 3.61
CA ARG A 313 2.13 -6.63 5.07
C ARG A 313 1.68 -5.31 5.66
N THR A 314 0.88 -5.38 6.70
CA THR A 314 0.40 -4.22 7.47
C THR A 314 0.69 -4.47 8.95
N THR A 315 1.73 -3.84 9.51
CA THR A 315 2.29 -4.25 10.81
C THR A 315 2.46 -3.09 11.79
N ALA A 316 2.02 -3.30 13.04
CA ALA A 316 2.08 -2.34 14.15
C ALA A 316 2.60 -3.03 15.44
N ASN A 317 3.62 -3.87 15.29
CA ASN A 317 4.24 -4.62 16.38
C ASN A 317 5.00 -3.71 17.35
N ALA A 318 5.06 -4.14 18.60
CA ALA A 318 5.90 -3.52 19.61
C ALA A 318 7.37 -3.94 19.52
N GLY A 319 8.24 -3.17 20.18
CA GLY A 319 9.56 -3.63 20.58
C GLY A 319 9.49 -4.57 21.80
N LEU A 320 10.66 -5.03 22.29
CA LEU A 320 10.77 -6.11 23.28
C LEU A 320 9.87 -6.01 24.53
N ASN A 321 9.64 -4.80 25.04
CA ASN A 321 8.87 -4.55 26.28
C ASN A 321 7.64 -3.65 26.05
N GLY A 322 7.29 -3.37 24.80
CA GLY A 322 6.19 -2.46 24.48
C GLY A 322 4.88 -3.18 24.24
N SER A 323 3.79 -2.43 24.32
CA SER A 323 2.49 -2.90 23.84
C SER A 323 2.38 -2.69 22.35
N ALA A 324 1.66 -3.58 21.68
CA ALA A 324 1.36 -3.44 20.27
C ALA A 324 0.58 -2.16 19.99
N GLY A 325 0.65 -1.73 18.74
CA GLY A 325 -0.16 -0.66 18.22
C GLY A 325 -1.54 -1.12 17.74
N SER A 326 -2.08 -0.37 16.78
CA SER A 326 -3.38 -0.68 16.17
C SER A 326 -3.34 -0.65 14.64
N VAL A 327 -4.15 -1.50 14.02
CA VAL A 327 -4.42 -1.49 12.58
C VAL A 327 -5.93 -1.45 12.35
N ILE A 328 -6.42 -0.35 11.78
CA ILE A 328 -7.82 -0.14 11.48
C ILE A 328 -8.01 -0.15 9.96
N LEU A 329 -8.79 -1.10 9.46
CA LEU A 329 -9.18 -1.23 8.06
C LEU A 329 -10.70 -1.02 7.98
N LYS A 330 -11.12 0.17 7.52
CA LYS A 330 -12.53 0.54 7.51
C LYS A 330 -12.98 1.05 6.15
N SER A 331 -13.83 0.30 5.49
CA SER A 331 -14.49 0.72 4.26
C SER A 331 -15.96 1.09 4.50
N GLY A 332 -16.54 1.91 3.62
CA GLY A 332 -17.99 2.07 3.51
C GLY A 332 -18.66 1.00 2.63
N GLY A 333 -17.86 0.21 1.88
CA GLY A 333 -18.32 -0.90 1.05
C GLY A 333 -17.63 -2.19 1.46
N THR A 334 -16.58 -2.63 0.75
CA THR A 334 -15.93 -3.93 1.02
C THR A 334 -14.50 -3.79 1.56
N THR A 335 -14.18 -4.52 2.62
CA THR A 335 -12.79 -4.67 3.10
C THR A 335 -12.27 -6.07 2.83
N VAL A 336 -11.25 -6.19 1.99
CA VAL A 336 -10.62 -7.44 1.57
C VAL A 336 -9.22 -7.57 2.16
N VAL A 337 -9.04 -8.56 3.02
CA VAL A 337 -7.74 -9.06 3.46
C VAL A 337 -7.48 -10.36 2.72
N SER A 338 -6.75 -10.28 1.60
CA SER A 338 -6.54 -11.41 0.70
C SER A 338 -5.74 -12.54 1.34
N GLN A 339 -5.86 -13.74 0.79
CA GLN A 339 -4.98 -14.85 1.14
C GLN A 339 -3.50 -14.45 1.05
N ASP A 340 -2.69 -14.91 2.00
CA ASP A 340 -1.26 -14.57 2.16
C ASP A 340 -0.96 -13.08 2.45
N ALA A 341 -1.98 -12.23 2.61
CA ALA A 341 -1.79 -10.91 3.22
C ALA A 341 -1.57 -11.10 4.74
N VAL A 342 -0.73 -10.27 5.33
CA VAL A 342 -0.37 -10.34 6.75
C VAL A 342 -0.73 -9.05 7.45
N VAL A 343 -1.48 -9.15 8.55
CA VAL A 343 -1.78 -8.06 9.47
C VAL A 343 -1.24 -8.41 10.86
N GLU A 344 -0.34 -7.59 11.39
CA GLU A 344 0.28 -7.86 12.71
C GLU A 344 0.13 -6.67 13.65
N ALA A 345 -0.16 -6.94 14.92
CA ALA A 345 -0.03 -5.98 16.01
C ALA A 345 0.31 -6.75 17.29
N ARG A 346 1.53 -7.31 17.35
CA ARG A 346 1.97 -8.15 18.46
C ARG A 346 2.61 -7.36 19.59
N GLY A 347 2.33 -7.79 20.82
CA GLY A 347 2.99 -7.31 22.02
C GLY A 347 4.46 -7.72 22.08
N GLY A 348 5.25 -7.05 22.92
CA GLY A 348 6.65 -7.34 23.12
C GLY A 348 6.87 -8.74 23.70
N SER A 349 7.96 -9.40 23.28
CA SER A 349 8.29 -10.76 23.70
C SER A 349 8.61 -10.89 25.20
N GLU A 350 9.08 -9.83 25.86
CA GLU A 350 9.39 -9.85 27.30
C GLU A 350 8.23 -9.31 28.14
N SER A 351 7.50 -8.33 27.62
CA SER A 351 6.29 -7.77 28.22
C SER A 351 5.53 -6.92 27.20
N GLY A 352 4.26 -6.68 27.47
CA GLY A 352 3.43 -5.73 26.72
C GLY A 352 2.23 -6.41 26.08
N ASP A 353 1.18 -5.62 25.91
CA ASP A 353 -0.14 -6.12 25.52
C ASP A 353 -0.25 -6.32 24.00
N GLY A 354 -1.15 -7.21 23.61
CA GLY A 354 -1.50 -7.46 22.21
C GLY A 354 -2.29 -6.29 21.64
N GLY A 355 -2.29 -6.18 20.32
CA GLY A 355 -2.80 -5.00 19.64
C GLY A 355 -4.29 -5.04 19.36
N PHE A 356 -4.74 -4.02 18.64
CA PHE A 356 -6.09 -3.93 18.12
C PHE A 356 -6.07 -4.00 16.59
N VAL A 357 -6.84 -4.92 16.01
CA VAL A 357 -7.09 -4.97 14.57
C VAL A 357 -8.58 -4.85 14.32
N GLU A 358 -8.99 -3.90 13.48
CA GLU A 358 -10.36 -3.73 13.00
C GLU A 358 -10.45 -4.03 11.50
N VAL A 359 -11.40 -4.87 11.12
CA VAL A 359 -11.78 -5.17 9.74
C VAL A 359 -13.27 -4.87 9.58
N SER A 360 -13.58 -3.69 9.07
CA SER A 360 -14.95 -3.16 8.98
C SER A 360 -15.30 -2.77 7.54
N GLY A 361 -16.55 -2.96 7.17
CA GLY A 361 -17.12 -2.67 5.84
C GLY A 361 -18.62 -2.90 5.85
N GLU A 362 -19.34 -2.55 4.80
CA GLU A 362 -20.66 -3.18 4.59
C GLU A 362 -20.49 -4.70 4.37
N HIS A 363 -19.45 -5.06 3.62
CA HIS A 363 -19.01 -6.42 3.34
C HIS A 363 -17.53 -6.61 3.71
N PHE A 364 -17.11 -7.86 3.91
CA PHE A 364 -15.70 -8.17 4.12
C PHE A 364 -15.28 -9.53 3.51
N VAL A 365 -13.99 -9.66 3.24
CA VAL A 365 -13.32 -10.93 2.98
C VAL A 365 -12.11 -11.00 3.88
N LEU A 366 -12.06 -12.00 4.77
CA LEU A 366 -10.94 -12.22 5.67
C LEU A 366 -10.30 -13.57 5.33
N ALA A 367 -9.26 -13.55 4.49
CA ALA A 367 -8.53 -14.75 4.03
C ALA A 367 -7.03 -14.72 4.38
N GLY A 368 -6.51 -13.59 4.84
CA GLY A 368 -5.12 -13.42 5.24
C GLY A 368 -4.87 -13.71 6.72
N ASP A 369 -3.59 -13.71 7.09
CA ASP A 369 -3.13 -14.01 8.44
C ASP A 369 -3.21 -12.77 9.33
N ILE A 370 -3.80 -12.92 10.51
CA ILE A 370 -3.83 -11.88 11.55
C ILE A 370 -3.09 -12.40 12.78
N ASP A 371 -2.08 -11.67 13.26
CA ASP A 371 -1.37 -11.99 14.50
C ASP A 371 -1.30 -10.76 15.41
N ILE A 372 -2.12 -10.80 16.47
CA ILE A 372 -2.21 -9.77 17.51
C ILE A 372 -1.93 -10.33 18.89
N SER A 373 -1.13 -11.40 18.93
CA SER A 373 -0.78 -12.10 20.14
C SER A 373 0.10 -11.26 21.08
N ALA A 374 0.09 -11.64 22.35
CA ALA A 374 1.04 -11.15 23.34
C ALA A 374 1.53 -12.31 24.21
N GLU A 375 2.81 -12.63 24.10
CA GLU A 375 3.42 -13.76 24.82
C GLU A 375 3.38 -13.57 26.34
N ASN A 376 3.61 -12.32 26.78
CA ASN A 376 3.76 -11.95 28.20
C ASN A 376 2.89 -10.75 28.60
N GLY A 377 1.72 -10.59 27.96
CA GLY A 377 0.79 -9.47 28.20
C GLY A 377 -0.67 -9.88 28.14
N THR A 378 -1.55 -8.87 28.07
CA THR A 378 -2.97 -9.11 27.85
C THR A 378 -3.26 -9.41 26.37
N PRO A 379 -4.27 -10.27 26.09
CA PRO A 379 -4.81 -10.52 24.76
C PRO A 379 -5.05 -9.27 23.91
N GLY A 380 -4.64 -9.31 22.64
CA GLY A 380 -5.12 -8.36 21.64
C GLY A 380 -6.60 -8.59 21.29
N THR A 381 -7.18 -7.69 20.50
CA THR A 381 -8.57 -7.79 20.04
C THR A 381 -8.66 -7.69 18.52
N LEU A 382 -9.27 -8.69 17.88
CA LEU A 382 -9.70 -8.67 16.49
C LEU A 382 -11.17 -8.27 16.47
N PHE A 383 -11.46 -7.14 15.82
CA PHE A 383 -12.80 -6.59 15.68
C PHE A 383 -13.27 -6.69 14.23
N ILE A 384 -14.42 -7.32 14.02
CA ILE A 384 -15.04 -7.49 12.71
C ILE A 384 -16.45 -6.88 12.80
N ASP A 385 -16.69 -5.81 12.04
CA ASP A 385 -17.94 -5.03 12.07
C ASP A 385 -18.55 -4.85 10.66
N PRO A 386 -19.32 -5.83 10.16
CA PRO A 386 -20.01 -5.76 8.89
C PRO A 386 -21.53 -5.64 9.01
N LEU A 387 -22.26 -5.55 7.89
CA LEU A 387 -23.72 -5.59 7.93
C LEU A 387 -24.25 -6.93 8.45
N ASP A 388 -23.72 -8.03 7.92
CA ASP A 388 -24.13 -9.40 8.20
C ASP A 388 -22.89 -10.30 8.26
N VAL A 389 -22.93 -11.36 9.08
CA VAL A 389 -21.84 -12.35 9.17
C VAL A 389 -22.37 -13.77 9.16
N THR A 390 -21.74 -14.62 8.37
CA THR A 390 -21.84 -16.07 8.47
C THR A 390 -20.62 -16.63 9.20
N ILE A 391 -20.82 -17.47 10.21
CA ILE A 391 -19.76 -18.29 10.81
C ILE A 391 -19.89 -19.69 10.22
N ALA A 392 -18.91 -20.07 9.40
CA ALA A 392 -18.90 -21.36 8.70
C ALA A 392 -17.88 -22.31 9.31
N GLY A 393 -18.19 -23.61 9.29
CA GLY A 393 -17.28 -24.63 9.82
C GLY A 393 -16.07 -24.90 8.93
N GLY A 394 -14.96 -25.28 9.55
CA GLY A 394 -13.75 -25.73 8.87
C GLY A 394 -12.74 -24.63 8.53
N ALA A 395 -11.86 -24.92 7.56
CA ALA A 395 -10.74 -24.06 7.20
C ALA A 395 -11.17 -22.88 6.32
N ASN A 396 -10.45 -21.77 6.45
CA ASN A 396 -10.72 -20.54 5.71
C ASN A 396 -10.66 -20.75 4.19
N ALA A 397 -11.79 -20.50 3.51
CA ALA A 397 -11.89 -20.53 2.06
C ALA A 397 -12.07 -19.13 1.42
N GLY A 398 -11.96 -18.06 2.21
CA GLY A 398 -11.97 -16.67 1.73
C GLY A 398 -13.30 -16.21 1.14
N ALA A 399 -14.41 -16.71 1.67
CA ALA A 399 -15.75 -16.30 1.24
C ALA A 399 -16.10 -14.91 1.79
N VAL A 400 -16.93 -14.17 1.03
CA VAL A 400 -17.48 -12.87 1.44
C VAL A 400 -18.39 -13.07 2.66
N ASP A 401 -18.34 -12.12 3.58
CA ASP A 401 -19.14 -12.04 4.80
C ASP A 401 -19.09 -13.30 5.67
N THR A 402 -17.96 -14.02 5.59
CA THR A 402 -17.78 -15.30 6.27
C THR A 402 -16.55 -15.27 7.17
N VAL A 403 -16.73 -15.62 8.43
CA VAL A 403 -15.63 -15.98 9.34
C VAL A 403 -15.63 -17.49 9.50
N TYR A 404 -14.46 -18.12 9.41
CA TYR A 404 -14.37 -19.55 9.57
C TYR A 404 -14.09 -19.93 11.02
N GLU A 405 -14.71 -21.02 11.45
CA GLU A 405 -14.53 -21.60 12.77
C GLU A 405 -13.05 -21.76 13.13
N ASN A 406 -12.26 -22.36 12.23
CA ASN A 406 -10.84 -22.60 12.52
C ASN A 406 -10.11 -21.30 12.84
N ASP A 407 -10.44 -20.20 12.17
CA ASP A 407 -9.82 -18.90 12.44
C ASP A 407 -10.21 -18.36 13.82
N ILE A 408 -11.49 -18.49 14.20
CA ILE A 408 -11.96 -18.10 15.54
C ILE A 408 -11.26 -18.94 16.62
N GLN A 409 -11.17 -20.25 16.40
CA GLN A 409 -10.50 -21.18 17.29
C GLN A 409 -9.01 -20.84 17.43
N ASP A 410 -8.30 -20.68 16.32
CA ASP A 410 -6.87 -20.38 16.29
C ASP A 410 -6.56 -19.07 17.02
N GLN A 411 -7.34 -18.01 16.77
CA GLN A 411 -7.19 -16.72 17.46
C GLN A 411 -7.46 -16.85 18.97
N SER A 412 -8.61 -17.40 19.36
CA SER A 412 -8.95 -17.54 20.78
C SER A 412 -7.98 -18.46 21.53
N GLN A 413 -7.45 -19.50 20.88
CA GLN A 413 -6.43 -20.40 21.42
C GLN A 413 -5.07 -19.75 21.55
N ALA A 414 -4.70 -18.86 20.63
CA ALA A 414 -3.52 -17.99 20.76
C ALA A 414 -3.66 -16.94 21.86
N GLY A 415 -4.84 -16.84 22.49
CA GLY A 415 -5.12 -15.85 23.52
C GLY A 415 -5.49 -14.49 22.94
N THR A 416 -6.09 -14.45 21.75
CA THR A 416 -6.64 -13.24 21.12
C THR A 416 -8.15 -13.16 21.35
N ASN A 417 -8.67 -11.99 21.69
CA ASN A 417 -10.12 -11.78 21.75
C ASN A 417 -10.68 -11.60 20.34
N VAL A 418 -11.71 -12.37 20.00
CA VAL A 418 -12.43 -12.26 18.74
C VAL A 418 -13.79 -11.61 19.01
N LEU A 419 -14.00 -10.41 18.46
CA LEU A 419 -15.24 -9.68 18.54
C LEU A 419 -15.85 -9.55 17.14
N VAL A 420 -16.94 -10.28 16.91
CA VAL A 420 -17.77 -10.16 15.72
C VAL A 420 -19.01 -9.36 16.10
N GLU A 421 -19.15 -8.16 15.56
CA GLU A 421 -20.29 -7.28 15.79
C GLU A 421 -20.98 -6.97 14.47
N ALA A 422 -22.01 -7.71 14.10
CA ALA A 422 -22.75 -7.44 12.86
C ALA A 422 -23.88 -6.44 13.09
N GLN A 423 -24.21 -5.62 12.11
CA GLN A 423 -25.33 -4.69 12.26
C GLN A 423 -26.68 -5.43 12.31
N ASN A 424 -26.91 -6.36 11.36
CA ASN A 424 -28.20 -6.99 11.12
C ASN A 424 -28.28 -8.42 11.66
N SER A 425 -27.34 -9.30 11.28
CA SER A 425 -27.40 -10.70 11.70
C SER A 425 -26.05 -11.38 11.79
N ILE A 426 -25.96 -12.36 12.71
CA ILE A 426 -24.89 -13.36 12.73
C ILE A 426 -25.55 -14.74 12.56
N THR A 427 -25.14 -15.50 11.55
CA THR A 427 -25.61 -16.87 11.31
C THR A 427 -24.46 -17.83 11.51
N VAL A 428 -24.53 -18.69 12.52
CA VAL A 428 -23.60 -19.82 12.70
C VAL A 428 -24.18 -21.00 11.92
N GLU A 429 -23.52 -21.39 10.83
CA GLU A 429 -23.88 -22.59 10.08
C GLU A 429 -23.52 -23.85 10.87
N ASN A 430 -23.95 -25.01 10.37
CA ASN A 430 -23.64 -26.31 10.95
C ASN A 430 -22.11 -26.51 11.06
N ILE A 431 -21.61 -26.58 12.29
CA ILE A 431 -20.20 -26.82 12.57
C ILE A 431 -19.91 -28.34 12.51
N PRO A 432 -18.95 -28.82 11.70
CA PRO A 432 -18.78 -30.26 11.45
C PRO A 432 -18.52 -31.13 12.69
N ASP A 433 -17.93 -30.57 13.75
CA ASP A 433 -17.69 -31.24 15.03
C ASP A 433 -18.57 -30.71 16.16
N ASP A 434 -19.59 -29.94 15.82
CA ASP A 434 -20.56 -29.31 16.71
C ASP A 434 -19.93 -28.39 17.79
N GLU A 435 -18.65 -27.97 17.65
CA GLU A 435 -17.97 -27.22 18.73
C GLU A 435 -16.91 -26.21 18.27
N ILE A 436 -17.22 -24.91 18.38
CA ILE A 436 -16.21 -23.85 18.31
C ILE A 436 -15.40 -23.85 19.62
N THR A 437 -14.19 -24.44 19.57
CA THR A 437 -13.33 -24.62 20.75
C THR A 437 -12.31 -23.47 20.91
N GLY A 438 -12.67 -22.47 21.70
CA GLY A 438 -11.81 -21.36 22.11
C GLY A 438 -10.84 -21.65 23.26
N GLY A 439 -9.84 -20.79 23.42
CA GLY A 439 -8.81 -20.90 24.45
C GLY A 439 -8.93 -19.85 25.54
N ALA A 440 -7.89 -19.03 25.65
CA ALA A 440 -7.77 -17.99 26.66
C ALA A 440 -8.34 -16.63 26.21
N GLY A 441 -8.47 -16.41 24.90
CA GLY A 441 -9.08 -15.22 24.34
C GLY A 441 -10.60 -15.31 24.32
N ASP A 442 -11.26 -14.18 24.51
CA ASP A 442 -12.72 -14.09 24.53
C ASP A 442 -13.31 -14.33 23.14
N ILE A 443 -14.52 -14.91 23.08
CA ILE A 443 -15.31 -15.02 21.86
C ILE A 443 -16.60 -14.23 22.07
N SER A 444 -16.76 -13.15 21.32
CA SER A 444 -17.90 -12.24 21.44
C SER A 444 -18.66 -12.12 20.12
N LEU A 445 -19.94 -12.47 20.13
CA LEU A 445 -20.89 -12.32 19.02
C LEU A 445 -21.94 -11.29 19.40
N ARG A 446 -22.02 -10.19 18.64
CA ARG A 446 -22.91 -9.08 18.93
C ARG A 446 -23.67 -8.63 17.70
N THR A 447 -24.91 -8.19 17.91
CA THR A 447 -25.63 -7.42 16.89
C THR A 447 -26.20 -6.12 17.42
N THR A 448 -26.19 -5.08 16.59
CA THR A 448 -26.40 -3.70 17.05
C THR A 448 -27.75 -3.10 16.64
N ASN A 449 -28.32 -3.46 15.48
CA ASN A 449 -29.58 -2.88 15.03
C ASN A 449 -30.80 -3.43 15.82
N PRO A 450 -31.87 -2.63 15.99
CA PRO A 450 -33.15 -3.16 16.47
C PRO A 450 -33.66 -4.29 15.56
N GLY A 451 -34.15 -5.38 16.16
CA GLY A 451 -34.66 -6.54 15.41
C GLY A 451 -33.58 -7.45 14.80
N SER A 452 -32.30 -7.22 15.13
CA SER A 452 -31.20 -8.09 14.75
C SER A 452 -31.25 -9.44 15.46
N SER A 453 -30.61 -10.45 14.87
CA SER A 453 -30.63 -11.82 15.39
C SER A 453 -29.27 -12.50 15.32
N ILE A 454 -29.03 -13.42 16.27
CA ILE A 454 -27.92 -14.38 16.21
C ILE A 454 -28.54 -15.77 16.11
N ILE A 455 -28.25 -16.49 15.03
CA ILE A 455 -28.91 -17.75 14.68
C ILE A 455 -27.89 -18.87 14.64
N PHE A 456 -28.13 -19.95 15.37
CA PHE A 456 -27.39 -21.21 15.24
C PHE A 456 -28.20 -22.18 14.38
N VAL A 457 -27.69 -22.56 13.21
CA VAL A 457 -28.43 -23.40 12.26
C VAL A 457 -28.58 -24.82 12.80
N ASP A 458 -27.52 -25.40 13.37
CA ASP A 458 -27.63 -26.62 14.15
C ASP A 458 -27.84 -26.29 15.63
N LYS A 459 -28.76 -27.03 16.25
CA LYS A 459 -29.03 -26.95 17.70
C LYS A 459 -27.95 -27.65 18.54
N ASP A 460 -27.14 -28.49 17.92
CA ASP A 460 -26.08 -29.24 18.59
C ASP A 460 -24.76 -28.45 18.63
N ASP A 461 -24.62 -27.39 17.82
CA ASP A 461 -23.48 -26.47 17.83
C ASP A 461 -23.29 -25.79 19.20
N ALA A 462 -22.05 -25.82 19.70
CA ALA A 462 -21.65 -25.20 20.95
C ALA A 462 -20.43 -24.28 20.77
N ILE A 463 -20.31 -23.28 21.64
CA ILE A 463 -19.08 -22.49 21.80
C ILE A 463 -18.53 -22.81 23.19
N THR A 464 -17.26 -23.19 23.27
CA THR A 464 -16.57 -23.43 24.53
C THR A 464 -15.27 -22.65 24.58
N THR A 465 -14.83 -22.27 25.78
CA THR A 465 -13.56 -21.60 26.02
C THR A 465 -12.87 -22.22 27.22
N THR A 466 -11.54 -22.24 27.20
CA THR A 466 -10.76 -22.75 28.34
C THR A 466 -10.71 -21.74 29.48
N MET A 467 -10.47 -20.46 29.17
CA MET A 467 -10.42 -19.35 30.14
C MET A 467 -11.07 -18.06 29.65
N GLY A 468 -11.23 -17.87 28.33
CA GLY A 468 -11.88 -16.68 27.79
C GLY A 468 -13.37 -16.62 28.10
N ASP A 469 -13.94 -15.42 28.08
CA ASP A 469 -15.38 -15.21 28.19
C ASP A 469 -16.07 -15.51 26.85
N ILE A 470 -17.31 -15.99 26.93
CA ILE A 470 -18.21 -16.12 25.78
C ILE A 470 -19.32 -15.09 25.96
N VAL A 471 -19.43 -14.16 25.02
CA VAL A 471 -20.45 -13.12 25.03
C VAL A 471 -21.32 -13.26 23.79
N ILE A 472 -22.63 -13.44 23.97
CA ILE A 472 -23.60 -13.47 22.88
C ILE A 472 -24.67 -12.44 23.19
N GLN A 473 -24.84 -11.44 22.33
CA GLN A 473 -25.78 -10.35 22.54
C GLN A 473 -26.48 -9.97 21.24
N ALA A 474 -27.81 -10.15 21.19
CA ALA A 474 -28.64 -9.64 20.11
C ALA A 474 -29.38 -8.34 20.51
N GLY A 475 -29.61 -7.44 19.55
CA GLY A 475 -30.54 -6.31 19.69
C GLY A 475 -30.06 -5.09 20.47
N GLY A 476 -28.89 -4.54 20.14
CA GLY A 476 -28.35 -3.32 20.77
C GLY A 476 -29.21 -2.04 20.66
N GLY A 477 -30.35 -2.08 19.97
CA GLY A 477 -31.26 -0.95 19.77
C GLY A 477 -32.14 -0.59 20.97
N ASN A 478 -31.95 0.60 21.52
CA ASN A 478 -32.79 1.17 22.58
C ASN A 478 -34.14 1.66 21.99
N GLY A 479 -35.04 0.76 21.57
CA GLY A 479 -36.32 1.12 20.97
C GLY A 479 -37.26 -0.07 20.80
N GLY A 480 -38.42 -0.02 21.46
CA GLY A 480 -39.31 -1.18 21.64
C GLY A 480 -40.05 -1.66 20.39
N GLY A 481 -40.36 -2.96 20.38
CA GLY A 481 -41.33 -3.58 19.49
C GLY A 481 -40.90 -4.96 19.00
N ASP A 482 -39.66 -5.07 18.52
CA ASP A 482 -39.12 -6.31 17.96
C ASP A 482 -38.19 -6.97 18.98
N ASN A 483 -38.50 -8.21 19.36
CA ASN A 483 -37.76 -8.95 20.37
C ASN A 483 -36.47 -9.47 19.71
N PRO A 484 -35.27 -9.06 20.17
CA PRO A 484 -34.04 -9.62 19.64
C PRO A 484 -33.96 -11.11 19.96
N ASP A 485 -33.58 -11.91 18.97
CA ASP A 485 -33.59 -13.36 19.07
C ASP A 485 -32.18 -13.93 19.02
N VAL A 486 -31.86 -14.75 20.02
CA VAL A 486 -30.74 -15.69 19.99
C VAL A 486 -31.40 -17.05 19.91
N GLY A 487 -31.47 -17.61 18.71
CA GLY A 487 -32.31 -18.76 18.39
C GLY A 487 -31.56 -19.84 17.63
N THR A 488 -32.07 -21.07 17.68
CA THR A 488 -31.67 -22.12 16.76
C THR A 488 -32.62 -22.13 15.55
N GLY A 489 -32.16 -22.54 14.38
CA GLY A 489 -32.89 -22.49 13.09
C GLY A 489 -34.21 -23.27 12.98
N ALA A 490 -34.82 -23.68 14.10
CA ALA A 490 -36.07 -24.42 14.15
C ALA A 490 -36.99 -23.93 15.28
N GLY A 491 -37.54 -22.73 15.13
CA GLY A 491 -38.74 -22.30 15.87
C GLY A 491 -38.52 -21.94 17.34
N VAL A 492 -39.31 -20.96 17.75
CA VAL A 492 -39.61 -20.54 19.13
C VAL A 492 -39.22 -21.56 20.18
N LEU A 493 -38.43 -21.09 21.16
CA LEU A 493 -38.20 -21.69 22.48
C LEU A 493 -39.51 -22.22 23.10
N GLU A 494 -39.93 -23.42 22.73
CA GLU A 494 -40.90 -24.23 23.46
C GLU A 494 -40.31 -25.63 23.68
N ASP A 495 -40.03 -25.90 24.95
CA ASP A 495 -39.48 -27.12 25.56
C ASP A 495 -38.00 -27.45 25.26
N GLY A 496 -37.15 -27.24 26.28
CA GLY A 496 -35.69 -27.36 26.26
C GLY A 496 -35.08 -28.71 25.83
N PRO A 497 -33.74 -28.82 25.81
CA PRO A 497 -32.90 -28.59 26.99
C PRO A 497 -31.96 -27.39 26.86
N GLU A 498 -31.47 -26.97 28.02
CA GLU A 498 -30.65 -25.79 28.29
C GLU A 498 -29.47 -25.60 27.32
N LEU A 499 -29.35 -24.38 26.77
CA LEU A 499 -28.08 -23.78 26.36
C LEU A 499 -27.05 -24.05 27.45
N LEU A 500 -26.13 -24.99 27.18
CA LEU A 500 -25.11 -25.41 28.14
C LEU A 500 -23.97 -24.38 28.15
N ILE A 501 -24.26 -23.18 28.65
CA ILE A 501 -23.25 -22.14 28.89
C ILE A 501 -22.36 -22.58 30.06
N LYS A 502 -21.33 -23.38 29.77
CA LYS A 502 -20.27 -23.72 30.72
C LYS A 502 -19.25 -22.59 30.75
N ASN A 503 -19.47 -21.63 31.66
CA ASN A 503 -18.47 -20.80 32.37
C ASN A 503 -18.94 -19.36 32.69
N LEU A 504 -20.18 -19.16 33.15
CA LEU A 504 -20.52 -17.91 33.84
C LEU A 504 -19.99 -17.94 35.30
N GLN A 505 -18.78 -17.42 35.55
CA GLN A 505 -18.34 -17.05 36.90
C GLN A 505 -18.21 -15.54 37.11
N ARG A 506 -19.22 -14.99 37.80
CA ARG A 506 -19.19 -13.85 38.75
C ARG A 506 -19.01 -12.43 38.18
N SER A 507 -20.11 -11.80 37.79
CA SER A 507 -20.23 -10.33 37.95
C SER A 507 -21.65 -9.78 38.21
N TRP A 508 -22.58 -10.54 38.78
CA TRP A 508 -23.93 -10.01 39.06
C TRP A 508 -24.42 -10.33 40.48
N GLN A 509 -23.86 -9.62 41.46
CA GLN A 509 -24.56 -9.35 42.72
C GLN A 509 -24.34 -7.89 43.13
N ARG A 510 -25.19 -7.01 42.60
CA ARG A 510 -25.72 -5.82 43.26
C ARG A 510 -26.75 -5.21 42.31
N GLU A 511 -28.02 -5.61 42.44
CA GLU A 511 -29.14 -4.66 42.50
C GLU A 511 -30.49 -5.37 42.67
N GLY A 512 -31.25 -4.90 43.66
CA GLY A 512 -32.69 -4.64 43.50
C GLY A 512 -33.64 -5.81 43.28
N LYS A 513 -34.01 -6.51 44.37
CA LYS A 513 -35.32 -7.18 44.48
C LYS A 513 -36.46 -6.23 44.07
N ARG A 514 -37.27 -6.59 43.07
CA ARG A 514 -38.73 -6.33 43.06
C ARG A 514 -39.49 -7.45 42.33
N ARG A 515 -40.44 -8.05 43.06
CA ARG A 515 -41.49 -8.97 42.55
C ARG A 515 -42.61 -8.17 41.88
N TYR A 516 -43.14 -8.69 40.78
CA TYR A 516 -44.53 -8.59 40.33
C TYR A 516 -44.82 -9.87 39.54
N GLN A 517 -45.51 -10.88 40.10
CA GLN A 517 -46.97 -11.13 40.04
C GLN A 517 -47.55 -11.16 38.62
N THR A 518 -47.86 -12.39 38.21
CA THR A 518 -48.60 -12.87 37.03
C THR A 518 -50.08 -12.48 37.07
N GLU A 519 -50.60 -12.02 35.94
CA GLU A 519 -52.03 -12.12 35.58
C GLU A 519 -52.13 -12.64 34.13
N GLU A 520 -52.90 -13.73 33.98
CA GLU A 520 -53.33 -14.33 32.71
C GLU A 520 -54.56 -13.59 32.16
N GLU A 521 -54.61 -13.35 30.84
CA GLU A 521 -55.85 -13.16 30.07
C GLU A 521 -55.70 -13.80 28.67
N PRO A 522 -56.80 -14.20 28.00
CA PRO A 522 -56.87 -15.42 27.21
C PRO A 522 -56.82 -15.23 25.69
N ALA A 523 -56.65 -16.36 25.00
CA ALA A 523 -56.47 -16.54 23.57
C ALA A 523 -57.60 -16.02 22.65
N GLU A 524 -57.21 -15.43 21.52
CA GLU A 524 -58.03 -15.28 20.31
C GLU A 524 -57.51 -16.16 19.16
N ALA A 525 -58.46 -16.67 18.35
CA ALA A 525 -58.31 -17.68 17.31
C ALA A 525 -57.83 -17.09 15.95
N PRO A 526 -57.35 -17.92 15.00
CA PRO A 526 -56.59 -17.47 13.84
C PRO A 526 -57.50 -16.99 12.70
N THR A 527 -57.07 -15.96 11.95
CA THR A 527 -57.67 -15.57 10.67
C THR A 527 -56.75 -15.92 9.51
N GLU A 528 -57.36 -16.54 8.50
CA GLU A 528 -56.75 -17.17 7.33
C GLU A 528 -55.99 -16.19 6.40
N GLN A 529 -54.87 -16.68 5.87
CA GLN A 529 -54.17 -16.15 4.70
C GLN A 529 -55.06 -16.15 3.44
N PRO A 530 -54.81 -15.23 2.49
CA PRO A 530 -54.94 -15.54 1.07
C PRO A 530 -53.56 -15.70 0.43
N ALA A 531 -53.35 -16.85 -0.19
CA ALA A 531 -52.17 -17.20 -0.97
C ALA A 531 -52.22 -16.63 -2.41
N LEU A 532 -51.03 -16.24 -2.87
CA LEU A 532 -50.47 -16.36 -4.23
C LEU A 532 -50.97 -15.44 -5.37
N LEU A 533 -50.05 -14.58 -5.81
CA LEU A 533 -49.78 -14.39 -7.25
C LEU A 533 -48.32 -14.79 -7.53
N ALA A 534 -48.17 -15.58 -8.59
CA ALA A 534 -46.94 -16.23 -9.01
C ALA A 534 -45.94 -15.29 -9.69
N SER A 535 -44.73 -15.84 -9.76
CA SER A 535 -43.43 -15.29 -10.17
C SER A 535 -43.38 -14.48 -11.47
N VAL A 536 -42.54 -13.45 -11.44
CA VAL A 536 -41.81 -12.95 -12.61
C VAL A 536 -40.37 -13.47 -12.47
N ALA A 537 -39.87 -14.10 -13.53
CA ALA A 537 -38.54 -14.70 -13.58
C ALA A 537 -37.42 -13.67 -13.30
N PRO A 538 -36.35 -14.02 -12.57
CA PRO A 538 -35.18 -13.17 -12.45
C PRO A 538 -34.49 -13.02 -13.82
N ILE A 539 -34.11 -11.78 -14.11
CA ILE A 539 -33.21 -11.42 -15.19
C ILE A 539 -31.82 -11.95 -14.77
N GLY A 540 -31.11 -12.58 -15.70
CA GLY A 540 -29.87 -13.32 -15.45
C GLY A 540 -28.86 -12.52 -14.64
N GLU A 541 -28.40 -13.14 -13.58
CA GLU A 541 -27.26 -12.78 -12.75
C GLU A 541 -26.01 -12.67 -13.63
N GLU A 542 -25.32 -11.54 -13.53
CA GLU A 542 -24.01 -11.35 -14.15
C GLU A 542 -23.02 -12.18 -13.33
N VAL A 543 -22.64 -13.33 -13.88
CA VAL A 543 -21.66 -14.23 -13.28
C VAL A 543 -20.30 -13.54 -13.30
N GLU A 544 -19.85 -13.07 -12.14
CA GLU A 544 -18.46 -12.71 -11.94
C GLU A 544 -17.63 -14.01 -11.93
N LEU A 545 -16.77 -14.14 -12.93
CA LEU A 545 -15.97 -15.35 -13.16
C LEU A 545 -14.81 -15.40 -12.17
N GLU A 546 -14.66 -16.53 -11.46
CA GLU A 546 -13.41 -16.92 -10.80
C GLU A 546 -12.24 -16.81 -11.81
N TYR A 547 -11.30 -15.88 -11.58
CA TYR A 547 -10.15 -15.72 -12.47
C TYR A 547 -9.07 -16.77 -12.15
N SER A 548 -9.16 -17.94 -12.79
CA SER A 548 -8.02 -18.85 -12.95
C SER A 548 -7.60 -18.94 -14.43
N GLY A 549 -6.28 -18.95 -14.70
CA GLY A 549 -5.72 -19.10 -16.04
C GLY A 549 -4.85 -17.94 -16.54
N CYS A 550 -4.73 -17.80 -17.86
CA CYS A 550 -3.86 -16.82 -18.53
C CYS A 550 -4.10 -15.38 -18.08
N SER A 551 -5.35 -14.97 -17.86
CA SER A 551 -5.69 -13.61 -17.43
C SER A 551 -5.12 -13.27 -16.05
N ALA A 552 -5.20 -14.21 -15.09
CA ALA A 552 -4.61 -14.03 -13.77
C ALA A 552 -3.07 -13.97 -13.81
N LEU A 553 -2.43 -14.78 -14.67
CA LEU A 553 -0.98 -14.72 -14.87
C LEU A 553 -0.53 -13.40 -15.51
N MET A 554 -1.33 -12.87 -16.42
CA MET A 554 -1.11 -11.60 -17.09
C MET A 554 -1.25 -10.42 -16.14
N LYS A 555 -2.32 -10.41 -15.32
CA LYS A 555 -2.52 -9.43 -14.26
C LYS A 555 -1.38 -9.49 -13.23
N TRP A 556 -0.98 -10.69 -12.83
CA TRP A 556 0.18 -10.89 -11.95
C TRP A 556 1.48 -10.35 -12.59
N ALA A 557 1.75 -10.64 -13.86
CA ALA A 557 2.96 -10.18 -14.55
C ALA A 557 2.96 -8.65 -14.73
N ALA A 558 1.79 -8.05 -14.97
CA ALA A 558 1.62 -6.60 -15.04
C ALA A 558 1.97 -5.93 -13.70
N VAL A 559 1.48 -6.50 -12.59
CA VAL A 559 1.83 -6.06 -11.22
C VAL A 559 3.33 -6.26 -10.95
N GLU A 560 3.86 -7.45 -11.25
CA GLU A 560 5.28 -7.79 -11.05
C GLU A 560 6.19 -6.82 -11.80
N LEU A 561 5.86 -6.47 -13.05
CA LEU A 561 6.65 -5.58 -13.90
C LEU A 561 6.32 -4.09 -13.75
N GLY A 562 5.27 -3.75 -13.00
CA GLY A 562 4.83 -2.37 -12.84
C GLY A 562 4.31 -1.74 -14.13
N VAL A 563 3.77 -2.53 -15.04
CA VAL A 563 3.20 -2.07 -16.32
C VAL A 563 1.68 -2.18 -16.28
N ASP A 564 1.01 -1.31 -17.03
CA ASP A 564 -0.45 -1.33 -17.17
C ASP A 564 -0.93 -2.62 -17.87
N GLU A 565 -2.06 -3.19 -17.42
CA GLU A 565 -2.61 -4.45 -17.97
C GLU A 565 -2.89 -4.32 -19.48
N THR A 566 -3.35 -3.16 -19.96
CA THR A 566 -3.58 -2.91 -21.39
C THR A 566 -2.28 -2.82 -22.18
N LYS A 567 -1.17 -2.41 -21.55
CA LYS A 567 0.16 -2.50 -22.18
C LYS A 567 0.61 -3.95 -22.29
N MET A 568 0.27 -4.78 -21.31
CA MET A 568 0.51 -6.21 -21.39
C MET A 568 -0.36 -6.86 -22.48
N ASP A 569 -1.59 -6.42 -22.70
CA ASP A 569 -2.45 -6.86 -23.80
C ASP A 569 -1.96 -6.40 -25.20
N ILE A 570 -1.44 -5.18 -25.29
CA ILE A 570 -0.77 -4.69 -26.51
C ILE A 570 0.49 -5.51 -26.77
N TRP A 571 1.25 -5.82 -25.73
CA TRP A 571 2.42 -6.68 -25.79
C TRP A 571 2.04 -8.10 -26.25
N MET A 572 0.98 -8.70 -25.70
CA MET A 572 0.42 -9.99 -26.16
C MET A 572 0.12 -9.98 -27.65
N THR A 573 -0.59 -8.94 -28.10
CA THR A 573 -1.01 -8.81 -29.49
C THR A 573 0.19 -8.70 -30.41
N ASN A 574 1.25 -8.00 -29.97
CA ASN A 574 2.49 -7.84 -30.72
C ASN A 574 3.39 -9.09 -30.66
N SER A 575 3.48 -9.79 -29.54
CA SER A 575 4.26 -11.02 -29.35
C SER A 575 3.69 -12.19 -30.17
N VAL A 576 2.36 -12.31 -30.21
CA VAL A 576 1.65 -13.25 -31.10
C VAL A 576 1.87 -12.90 -32.58
N ALA A 577 2.10 -11.62 -32.89
CA ALA A 577 2.38 -11.16 -34.25
C ALA A 577 3.86 -11.23 -34.65
N SER A 578 4.81 -11.23 -33.70
CA SER A 578 6.25 -11.03 -33.96
C SER A 578 7.10 -12.30 -33.90
N ALA A 579 6.77 -13.29 -33.07
CA ALA A 579 7.64 -14.46 -32.82
C ALA A 579 6.89 -15.81 -32.93
N ARG A 580 7.31 -16.67 -33.87
CA ARG A 580 6.77 -18.04 -33.99
C ARG A 580 7.38 -18.94 -32.91
N GLY A 581 6.68 -19.14 -31.80
CA GLY A 581 6.99 -20.15 -30.80
C GLY A 581 6.85 -19.73 -29.33
N ILE A 582 6.70 -18.43 -29.06
CA ILE A 582 6.52 -17.91 -27.69
C ILE A 582 5.02 -17.94 -27.38
N GLN A 583 4.64 -18.67 -26.33
CA GLN A 583 3.29 -18.66 -25.77
C GLN A 583 3.27 -17.71 -24.57
N PRO A 584 2.61 -16.55 -24.66
CA PRO A 584 2.74 -15.51 -23.65
C PRO A 584 2.28 -15.90 -22.23
N CYS A 585 1.28 -16.77 -22.10
CA CYS A 585 0.87 -17.27 -20.79
C CYS A 585 1.94 -18.14 -20.15
N ASP A 586 2.65 -18.94 -20.95
CA ASP A 586 3.75 -19.78 -20.47
C ASP A 586 4.95 -18.90 -20.09
N THR A 587 5.17 -17.79 -20.79
CA THR A 587 6.16 -16.76 -20.42
C THR A 587 5.82 -16.14 -19.07
N CYS A 588 4.57 -15.74 -18.86
CA CYS A 588 4.12 -15.18 -17.58
C CYS A 588 4.19 -16.22 -16.45
N ALA A 589 3.89 -17.49 -16.74
CA ALA A 589 4.02 -18.59 -15.78
C ALA A 589 5.49 -18.81 -15.36
N ARG A 590 6.42 -18.84 -16.31
CA ARG A 590 7.87 -18.94 -16.05
C ARG A 590 8.38 -17.75 -15.24
N LEU A 591 7.95 -16.54 -15.59
CA LEU A 591 8.30 -15.33 -14.85
C LEU A 591 7.79 -15.41 -13.41
N LYS A 592 6.55 -15.89 -13.21
CA LYS A 592 5.95 -16.11 -11.89
C LYS A 592 6.70 -17.13 -11.07
N GLU A 593 7.05 -18.27 -11.65
CA GLU A 593 7.83 -19.31 -11.00
C GLU A 593 9.19 -18.78 -10.52
N ALA A 594 9.91 -18.09 -11.41
CA ALA A 594 11.19 -17.49 -11.06
C ALA A 594 11.06 -16.43 -9.97
N ALA A 595 10.05 -15.56 -10.06
CA ALA A 595 9.76 -14.56 -9.04
C ALA A 595 9.47 -15.18 -7.68
N THR A 596 8.61 -16.20 -7.61
CA THR A 596 8.27 -16.88 -6.35
C THR A 596 9.50 -17.46 -5.67
N VAL A 597 10.43 -18.04 -6.42
CA VAL A 597 11.68 -18.57 -5.85
C VAL A 597 12.62 -17.45 -5.39
N LEU A 598 12.75 -16.38 -6.17
CA LEU A 598 13.62 -15.24 -5.87
C LEU A 598 13.14 -14.37 -4.71
N ARG A 599 11.83 -14.28 -4.49
CA ARG A 599 11.25 -13.63 -3.30
C ARG A 599 11.71 -14.31 -2.01
N ASP A 600 11.98 -15.61 -2.08
CA ASP A 600 12.48 -16.45 -0.98
C ASP A 600 11.74 -16.14 0.33
N ASN A 601 10.40 -16.24 0.34
CA ASN A 601 9.54 -15.80 1.45
C ASN A 601 9.95 -16.37 2.83
N ARG A 602 10.62 -17.54 2.86
CA ARG A 602 11.13 -18.18 4.09
C ARG A 602 12.60 -17.86 4.40
N GLY A 603 13.28 -17.09 3.55
CA GLY A 603 14.67 -16.65 3.67
C GLY A 603 15.72 -17.76 3.56
N LEU A 604 15.34 -18.96 3.12
CA LEU A 604 16.21 -20.14 3.21
C LEU A 604 17.31 -20.12 2.14
N ARG A 605 17.01 -19.65 0.92
CA ARG A 605 17.96 -19.64 -0.20
C ARG A 605 18.96 -18.50 -0.08
N VAL A 606 18.50 -17.34 0.34
CA VAL A 606 19.34 -16.18 0.65
C VAL A 606 20.26 -16.49 1.82
N ALA A 607 19.77 -17.14 2.88
CA ALA A 607 20.60 -17.60 3.99
C ALA A 607 21.64 -18.67 3.55
N ALA A 608 21.24 -19.59 2.68
CA ALA A 608 22.15 -20.59 2.12
C ALA A 608 23.25 -19.95 1.27
N LEU A 609 22.90 -18.98 0.42
CA LEU A 609 23.86 -18.22 -0.40
C LEU A 609 24.81 -17.39 0.47
N SER A 610 24.30 -16.71 1.49
CA SER A 610 25.12 -15.99 2.47
C SER A 610 26.10 -16.91 3.19
N ARG A 611 25.64 -18.11 3.58
CA ARG A 611 26.50 -19.14 4.19
C ARG A 611 27.62 -19.57 3.25
N VAL A 612 27.34 -19.85 1.98
CA VAL A 612 28.38 -20.19 0.99
C VAL A 612 29.40 -19.06 0.86
N ILE A 613 28.94 -17.81 0.72
CA ILE A 613 29.83 -16.64 0.57
C ILE A 613 30.73 -16.48 1.81
N SER A 614 30.19 -16.71 3.01
CA SER A 614 30.92 -16.60 4.28
C SER A 614 32.11 -17.57 4.42
N GLU A 615 32.14 -18.64 3.62
CA GLU A 615 33.26 -19.59 3.57
C GLU A 615 34.48 -19.04 2.82
N PHE A 616 34.30 -18.02 1.97
CA PHE A 616 35.34 -17.45 1.10
C PHE A 616 35.69 -16.00 1.44
N THR A 617 34.77 -15.24 2.01
CA THR A 617 34.97 -13.85 2.46
C THR A 617 34.09 -13.51 3.65
N SER A 618 34.37 -12.43 4.39
CA SER A 618 33.45 -11.96 5.42
C SER A 618 32.22 -11.29 4.79
N SER A 619 31.06 -11.38 5.46
CA SER A 619 29.80 -10.79 4.97
C SER A 619 29.85 -9.25 4.84
N ALA A 620 30.80 -8.61 5.50
CA ALA A 620 30.99 -7.16 5.50
C ALA A 620 31.90 -6.63 4.37
N VAL A 621 32.48 -7.49 3.53
CA VAL A 621 33.41 -7.10 2.46
C VAL A 621 32.98 -7.72 1.13
N PRO A 622 32.86 -6.91 0.05
CA PRO A 622 32.64 -7.43 -1.30
C PRO A 622 33.71 -8.46 -1.67
N PRO A 623 33.33 -9.66 -2.17
CA PRO A 623 34.33 -10.62 -2.63
C PRO A 623 35.12 -10.06 -3.82
N SER A 624 36.39 -10.44 -3.93
CA SER A 624 37.21 -10.16 -5.11
C SER A 624 36.82 -11.08 -6.28
N GLU A 625 37.21 -10.73 -7.50
CA GLU A 625 36.92 -11.50 -8.72
C GLU A 625 37.38 -12.98 -8.63
N GLU A 626 38.53 -13.24 -7.97
CA GLU A 626 39.01 -14.61 -7.73
C GLU A 626 38.14 -15.37 -6.70
N GLN A 627 37.61 -14.67 -5.70
CA GLN A 627 36.70 -15.24 -4.71
C GLN A 627 35.32 -15.51 -5.32
N ASP A 628 34.80 -14.62 -6.16
CA ASP A 628 33.55 -14.84 -6.91
C ASP A 628 33.63 -16.11 -7.76
N ALA A 629 34.71 -16.27 -8.52
CA ALA A 629 34.94 -17.48 -9.31
C ALA A 629 35.02 -18.75 -8.44
N SER A 630 35.61 -18.64 -7.25
CA SER A 630 35.72 -19.75 -6.30
C SER A 630 34.37 -20.12 -5.67
N ILE A 631 33.53 -19.13 -5.35
CA ILE A 631 32.17 -19.32 -4.83
C ILE A 631 31.31 -20.02 -5.88
N ILE A 632 31.34 -19.58 -7.14
CA ILE A 632 30.59 -20.20 -8.24
C ILE A 632 31.05 -21.65 -8.45
N ALA A 633 32.36 -21.89 -8.43
CA ALA A 633 32.91 -23.24 -8.55
C ALA A 633 32.48 -24.12 -7.37
N ALA A 634 32.39 -23.59 -6.16
CA ALA A 634 31.94 -24.33 -4.99
C ALA A 634 30.47 -24.74 -5.09
N ILE A 635 29.60 -23.81 -5.53
CA ILE A 635 28.18 -24.07 -5.77
C ILE A 635 28.01 -25.15 -6.84
N SER A 636 28.70 -25.02 -7.97
CA SER A 636 28.59 -25.94 -9.10
C SER A 636 29.13 -27.35 -8.81
N ASN A 637 30.08 -27.51 -7.87
CA ASN A 637 30.69 -28.80 -7.55
C ASN A 637 29.99 -29.55 -6.40
N ASN A 638 28.99 -28.94 -5.74
CA ASN A 638 28.31 -29.50 -4.57
C ASN A 638 26.78 -29.43 -4.70
N ASP A 639 26.23 -29.98 -5.78
CA ASP A 639 24.81 -29.91 -6.19
C ASP A 639 23.89 -30.97 -5.53
N ASP A 640 24.33 -31.58 -4.42
CA ASP A 640 23.51 -32.55 -3.69
C ASP A 640 22.16 -31.92 -3.27
N ALA A 641 21.04 -32.57 -3.62
CA ALA A 641 19.66 -32.03 -3.54
C ALA A 641 19.19 -31.55 -2.15
N ASN A 642 19.96 -31.78 -1.08
CA ASN A 642 19.66 -31.34 0.28
C ASN A 642 20.78 -30.46 0.89
N SER A 643 21.71 -29.94 0.09
CA SER A 643 22.82 -29.11 0.54
C SER A 643 22.48 -27.61 0.48
N HIS A 644 23.14 -26.80 1.30
CA HIS A 644 23.04 -25.33 1.20
C HIS A 644 23.65 -24.80 -0.10
N TYR A 645 24.58 -25.52 -0.72
CA TYR A 645 25.11 -25.17 -2.05
C TYR A 645 24.05 -25.35 -3.15
N ALA A 646 23.24 -26.41 -3.09
CA ALA A 646 22.15 -26.61 -4.06
C ALA A 646 21.09 -25.51 -3.97
N MET A 647 20.71 -25.10 -2.76
CA MET A 647 19.77 -23.98 -2.56
C MET A 647 20.34 -22.64 -3.02
N ALA A 648 21.64 -22.40 -2.79
CA ALA A 648 22.34 -21.23 -3.29
C ALA A 648 22.42 -21.22 -4.83
N GLY A 649 22.68 -22.38 -5.45
CA GLY A 649 22.67 -22.55 -6.90
C GLY A 649 21.30 -22.30 -7.50
N GLU A 650 20.25 -22.87 -6.89
CA GLU A 650 18.87 -22.67 -7.32
C GLU A 650 18.50 -21.18 -7.36
N TYR A 651 18.88 -20.40 -6.34
CA TYR A 651 18.64 -18.96 -6.34
C TYR A 651 19.30 -18.23 -7.53
N LEU A 652 20.56 -18.58 -7.85
CA LEU A 652 21.29 -17.98 -8.97
C LEU A 652 20.73 -18.40 -10.33
N ASP A 653 20.27 -19.65 -10.44
CA ASP A 653 19.64 -20.17 -11.65
C ASP A 653 18.32 -19.46 -11.93
N TYR A 654 17.46 -19.27 -10.91
CA TYR A 654 16.22 -18.52 -11.07
C TYR A 654 16.44 -17.03 -11.31
N LEU A 655 17.51 -16.44 -10.77
CA LEU A 655 17.88 -15.05 -11.07
C LEU A 655 18.22 -14.91 -12.56
N THR A 656 18.95 -15.88 -13.10
CA THR A 656 19.28 -15.96 -14.52
C THR A 656 18.04 -16.23 -15.37
N ALA A 657 17.16 -17.13 -14.94
CA ALA A 657 15.91 -17.46 -15.63
C ALA A 657 14.96 -16.26 -15.70
N TYR A 658 14.89 -15.46 -14.63
CA TYR A 658 14.07 -14.25 -14.57
C TYR A 658 14.55 -13.20 -15.59
N VAL A 659 15.85 -12.87 -15.56
CA VAL A 659 16.46 -11.94 -16.54
C VAL A 659 16.35 -12.49 -17.97
N GLY A 660 16.54 -13.79 -18.15
CA GLY A 660 16.39 -14.46 -19.44
C GLY A 660 14.98 -14.38 -19.99
N THR A 661 13.96 -14.55 -19.14
CA THR A 661 12.55 -14.44 -19.54
C THR A 661 12.23 -13.03 -19.99
N LEU A 662 12.66 -12.01 -19.24
CA LEU A 662 12.44 -10.61 -19.61
C LEU A 662 13.12 -10.23 -20.93
N SER A 663 14.39 -10.58 -21.07
CA SER A 663 15.20 -10.16 -22.22
C SER A 663 14.93 -10.94 -23.51
N SER A 664 14.70 -12.24 -23.40
CA SER A 664 14.54 -13.11 -24.57
C SER A 664 13.08 -13.32 -24.99
N GLU A 665 12.15 -13.20 -24.05
CA GLU A 665 10.73 -13.45 -24.33
C GLU A 665 9.87 -12.19 -24.25
N MET A 666 10.23 -11.20 -23.42
CA MET A 666 9.41 -9.99 -23.16
C MET A 666 9.89 -8.70 -23.83
N ASP A 667 10.94 -8.77 -24.65
CA ASP A 667 11.50 -7.64 -25.43
C ASP A 667 12.07 -6.49 -24.58
N PHE A 668 12.36 -6.76 -23.30
CA PHE A 668 13.16 -5.86 -22.48
C PHE A 668 14.61 -5.92 -22.96
N SER A 669 15.34 -4.81 -22.93
CA SER A 669 16.79 -4.90 -23.10
C SER A 669 17.40 -5.71 -21.96
N ILE A 670 18.54 -6.35 -22.21
CA ILE A 670 19.26 -7.10 -21.17
C ILE A 670 19.62 -6.16 -20.00
N ALA A 671 19.99 -4.90 -20.30
CA ALA A 671 20.28 -3.89 -19.29
C ALA A 671 19.04 -3.55 -18.43
N GLU A 672 17.87 -3.35 -19.04
CA GLU A 672 16.62 -3.12 -18.30
C GLU A 672 16.23 -4.33 -17.46
N SER A 673 16.39 -5.55 -18.01
CA SER A 673 16.07 -6.80 -17.32
C SER A 673 16.95 -7.02 -16.08
N VAL A 674 18.25 -6.69 -16.19
CA VAL A 674 19.22 -6.74 -15.10
C VAL A 674 18.91 -5.71 -14.02
N ILE A 675 18.61 -4.46 -14.40
CA ILE A 675 18.21 -3.41 -13.46
C ILE A 675 16.93 -3.84 -12.72
N PHE A 676 15.96 -4.38 -13.45
CA PHE A 676 14.71 -4.84 -12.88
C PHE A 676 14.92 -5.92 -11.81
N ALA A 677 15.71 -6.96 -12.14
CA ALA A 677 16.02 -8.03 -11.20
C ALA A 677 16.83 -7.52 -9.98
N ALA A 678 17.76 -6.59 -10.19
CA ALA A 678 18.56 -6.00 -9.13
C ALA A 678 17.68 -5.20 -8.15
N ASP A 679 16.83 -4.31 -8.66
CA ASP A 679 15.96 -3.46 -7.83
C ASP A 679 14.93 -4.29 -7.08
N ARG A 680 14.41 -5.36 -7.70
CA ARG A 680 13.32 -6.16 -7.12
C ARG A 680 13.81 -7.18 -6.09
N TYR A 681 14.96 -7.82 -6.33
CA TYR A 681 15.41 -8.98 -5.54
C TYR A 681 16.72 -8.77 -4.79
N VAL A 682 17.57 -7.83 -5.22
CA VAL A 682 18.90 -7.62 -4.61
C VAL A 682 18.92 -6.38 -3.72
N ALA A 683 18.32 -5.26 -4.15
CA ALA A 683 18.28 -4.03 -3.37
C ALA A 683 17.58 -4.20 -1.99
N PRO A 684 16.44 -4.92 -1.86
CA PRO A 684 15.81 -5.13 -0.56
C PRO A 684 16.66 -5.93 0.43
N LEU A 685 17.60 -6.76 -0.06
CA LEU A 685 18.51 -7.54 0.81
C LEU A 685 19.54 -6.64 1.51
N ALA A 686 19.89 -5.50 0.90
CA ALA A 686 20.77 -4.49 1.50
C ALA A 686 20.05 -3.69 2.60
N GLU A 687 18.74 -3.48 2.45
CA GLU A 687 17.93 -2.67 3.36
C GLU A 687 17.48 -3.44 4.60
N ARG A 688 17.27 -4.76 4.48
CA ARG A 688 16.83 -5.63 5.58
C ARG A 688 17.91 -5.92 6.62
N ASN A 689 19.20 -5.87 6.28
CA ASN A 689 20.29 -6.14 7.23
C ASN A 689 21.62 -5.53 6.76
N SER A 690 22.24 -4.64 7.55
CA SER A 690 23.48 -3.95 7.18
C SER A 690 24.70 -4.86 7.05
N ASP A 691 24.61 -6.13 7.48
CA ASP A 691 25.70 -7.11 7.45
C ASP A 691 25.77 -7.94 6.16
N ASN A 692 24.93 -7.65 5.15
CA ASN A 692 24.83 -8.38 3.87
C ASN A 692 25.62 -7.76 2.69
N VAL A 693 26.58 -6.86 2.94
CA VAL A 693 27.34 -6.15 1.89
C VAL A 693 28.04 -7.09 0.91
N GLY A 694 28.62 -8.20 1.39
CA GLY A 694 29.29 -9.20 0.55
C GLY A 694 28.31 -9.98 -0.34
N LEU A 695 27.11 -10.28 0.18
CA LEU A 695 26.05 -10.98 -0.55
C LEU A 695 25.48 -10.10 -1.67
N THR A 696 25.15 -8.85 -1.37
CA THR A 696 24.56 -7.93 -2.34
C THR A 696 25.57 -7.57 -3.43
N ALA A 697 26.84 -7.35 -3.07
CA ALA A 697 27.92 -7.15 -4.04
C ALA A 697 28.11 -8.35 -4.97
N PHE A 698 28.09 -9.58 -4.42
CA PHE A 698 28.16 -10.81 -5.21
C PHE A 698 27.00 -10.92 -6.22
N LEU A 699 25.77 -10.70 -5.77
CA LEU A 699 24.58 -10.76 -6.63
C LEU A 699 24.57 -9.68 -7.72
N VAL A 700 25.00 -8.45 -7.40
CA VAL A 700 25.17 -7.37 -8.39
C VAL A 700 26.24 -7.73 -9.43
N ALA A 701 27.37 -8.30 -9.01
CA ALA A 701 28.40 -8.77 -9.94
C ALA A 701 27.87 -9.86 -10.88
N ARG A 702 27.07 -10.80 -10.35
CA ARG A 702 26.41 -11.86 -11.14
C ARG A 702 25.43 -11.30 -12.17
N LEU A 703 24.59 -10.35 -11.77
CA LEU A 703 23.65 -9.68 -12.67
C LEU A 703 24.38 -8.85 -13.74
N THR A 704 25.45 -8.15 -13.36
CA THR A 704 26.27 -7.38 -14.31
C THR A 704 26.89 -8.30 -15.37
N ALA A 705 27.38 -9.47 -14.98
CA ALA A 705 27.94 -10.45 -15.91
C ALA A 705 26.92 -10.97 -16.95
N LEU A 706 25.62 -11.00 -16.63
CA LEU A 706 24.56 -11.34 -17.60
C LEU A 706 24.36 -10.25 -18.65
N SER A 707 24.74 -9.00 -18.38
CA SER A 707 24.65 -7.90 -19.36
C SER A 707 25.80 -7.88 -20.37
N GLU A 708 26.90 -8.57 -20.06
CA GLU A 708 28.11 -8.66 -20.89
C GLU A 708 28.17 -9.93 -21.76
N SER A 709 27.29 -10.90 -21.48
CA SER A 709 27.15 -12.17 -22.22
C SER A 709 26.16 -12.06 -23.38
#